data_AF-A0A173X5Q6-F1
#
_entry.id   AF-A0A173X5Q6-F1
#
_cell.length_a   1.000
_cell.length_b   1.000
_cell.length_c   1.000
_cell.angle_alpha   90.00
_cell.angle_beta   90.00
_cell.angle_gamma   90.00
#
_symmetry.space_group_name_H-M   'P 1'
#
loop_
_entity.id
_entity.type
_entity.pdbx_description
1 polymer ?
#
loop_
_entity_poly.entity_id
_entity_poly.type
_entity_poly.pdbx_seq_one_letter_code
_entity_poly.pdbx_strand_id
1 'polypeptide(L)'
;MKDLLSEIESYWTTRAEGYSEVNHKELNGMQKGAWLEVLKGQFPEKAKDEIKILDIGTGPGFFPVILAEAGYKVTAVDYTQEMLDTAKRNAGNLCERISFYKMDAQNLEFEDDVFDVVISRNLTWNLKDPKRAYEEWCRVLKPGGKLLNFDANWYGYLYDEEKRLSYEEDRKSVESEHLDDHYLCTDIDRMEKIALQMPLSSINRPSWDRKFLKENGFESVAVDTGIWQRVWSQEEKLNYHSTPMFMISAVKEEKNVWSENDGMGDSDSGYDRKRDLEDAMLCAAPGMKKNGFLRLGGGEFSLPYTVICGSHPGKTVLITAAVHGGEYVGIQAAVELADKLKPEKIHGRVILVKTVCRKEFEERSGSVCPEDEKNLNRVFPGNPQGTRMDRLAYEVVQKLHSAADYYIDLHSGDDYEQLTPYIYYAGCADEDVVQMSRKMAEQADVPYMVKSNVASGGSYNYAAACGIPSVLIERGQMGGWSPEEVHSTRKDVRNILCALGVYDGMRSYSNYYPMEIEDVRYQSASVSGLWYPAKKPGDIIKVGEYLGCVKDYERNILETSLSDLNGVVLYQTGSLQVIKDGPMIAYGSFSRRKDERKKKITNYWAKRSDSFMEQRRAELHSDMADKWLKEIGTFLPDGKLRILDVGCGAGFFSILLAKLGHEVTGIDLTPDMIIHSRELAKEENASCTFEVMDAENPDFPDGTFDVIVSRNLTWTLPDAARAYKEWIRVLKTGGILINADANYGADDFSDTADLPANHAHFTVGDAMMQECEEIKRQLPISSYVRPAWDLETLGKLGINRFSIDLGISSRIYTKKDEFYNPTPMFLICGEKNKCNN
;
A
#
# COMPACT_ATOMS: atom_id res chain seq x y z
N MET A 1 38.62 4.99 -9.25
CA MET A 1 37.55 5.89 -9.73
C MET A 1 38.04 6.56 -11.00
N LYS A 2 37.75 5.96 -12.16
CA LYS A 2 37.70 6.72 -13.42
C LYS A 2 36.46 7.62 -13.33
N ASP A 3 36.54 8.82 -13.87
CA ASP A 3 35.57 9.90 -13.66
C ASP A 3 34.22 9.54 -14.30
N LEU A 4 33.16 9.37 -13.50
CA LEU A 4 31.80 9.01 -13.94
C LEU A 4 31.28 9.93 -15.06
N LEU A 5 31.69 11.20 -15.07
CA LEU A 5 31.36 12.16 -16.13
C LEU A 5 31.97 11.76 -17.48
N SER A 6 33.22 11.28 -17.49
CA SER A 6 33.88 10.77 -18.70
C SER A 6 33.23 9.50 -19.24
N GLU A 7 32.65 8.69 -18.35
CA GLU A 7 31.93 7.46 -18.72
C GLU A 7 30.55 7.77 -19.33
N ILE A 8 29.83 8.76 -18.79
CA ILE A 8 28.58 9.30 -19.34
C ILE A 8 28.85 9.95 -20.71
N GLU A 9 29.87 10.81 -20.83
CA GLU A 9 30.24 11.46 -22.11
C GLU A 9 30.55 10.40 -23.18
N SER A 10 31.41 9.42 -22.85
CA SER A 10 31.76 8.33 -23.75
C SER A 10 30.54 7.50 -24.20
N TYR A 11 29.58 7.25 -23.29
CA TYR A 11 28.39 6.47 -23.62
C TYR A 11 27.49 7.22 -24.62
N TRP A 12 27.21 8.50 -24.37
CA TRP A 12 26.33 9.29 -25.23
C TRP A 12 26.97 9.60 -26.60
N THR A 13 28.28 9.79 -26.66
CA THR A 13 29.02 9.86 -27.94
C THR A 13 28.79 8.62 -28.80
N THR A 14 28.77 7.41 -28.21
CA THR A 14 28.52 6.15 -28.96
C THR A 14 27.07 5.90 -29.33
N ARG A 15 26.10 6.58 -28.67
CA ARG A 15 24.66 6.34 -28.85
C ARG A 15 23.97 7.32 -29.82
N ALA A 16 24.69 8.35 -30.27
CA ALA A 16 24.14 9.42 -31.11
C ALA A 16 23.47 8.91 -32.41
N GLU A 17 24.01 7.86 -33.05
CA GLU A 17 23.42 7.29 -34.28
C GLU A 17 22.05 6.62 -34.02
N GLY A 18 21.94 5.73 -33.03
CA GLY A 18 20.69 5.03 -32.71
C GLY A 18 19.57 5.95 -32.20
N TYR A 19 19.91 6.98 -31.43
CA TYR A 19 18.94 8.00 -31.01
C TYR A 19 18.46 8.87 -32.18
N SER A 20 19.29 9.06 -33.22
CA SER A 20 18.90 9.83 -34.41
C SER A 20 17.87 9.10 -35.27
N GLU A 21 17.88 7.77 -35.32
CA GLU A 21 16.89 6.98 -36.07
C GLU A 21 15.48 7.09 -35.45
N VAL A 22 15.38 6.99 -34.13
CA VAL A 22 14.12 7.21 -33.37
C VAL A 22 13.63 8.65 -33.57
N ASN A 23 14.54 9.63 -33.47
CA ASN A 23 14.21 11.03 -33.69
C ASN A 23 13.71 11.31 -35.12
N HIS A 24 14.31 10.67 -36.14
CA HIS A 24 13.82 10.79 -37.52
C HIS A 24 12.43 10.17 -37.70
N LYS A 25 12.12 9.03 -37.05
CA LYS A 25 10.78 8.44 -37.06
C LYS A 25 9.76 9.41 -36.43
N GLU A 26 10.07 10.01 -35.28
CA GLU A 26 9.18 10.97 -34.60
C GLU A 26 8.99 12.28 -35.37
N LEU A 27 10.06 12.86 -35.93
CA LEU A 27 10.01 14.11 -36.71
C LEU A 27 9.18 13.96 -38.00
N ASN A 28 9.18 12.77 -38.60
CA ASN A 28 8.42 12.45 -39.80
C ASN A 28 7.03 11.83 -39.51
N GLY A 29 6.70 11.60 -38.23
CA GLY A 29 5.47 10.96 -37.78
C GLY A 29 4.37 11.95 -37.33
N MET A 30 3.22 11.42 -36.93
CA MET A 30 2.10 12.22 -36.41
C MET A 30 2.36 12.79 -35.00
N GLN A 31 3.34 12.24 -34.26
CA GLN A 31 3.66 12.67 -32.89
C GLN A 31 4.14 14.12 -32.83
N LYS A 32 4.81 14.63 -33.87
CA LYS A 32 5.22 16.03 -33.97
C LYS A 32 4.05 17.00 -33.77
N GLY A 33 2.86 16.68 -34.32
CA GLY A 33 1.66 17.48 -34.15
C GLY A 33 1.19 17.52 -32.70
N ALA A 34 1.13 16.35 -32.05
CA ALA A 34 0.73 16.21 -30.65
C ALA A 34 1.67 16.96 -29.70
N TRP A 35 2.99 16.83 -29.91
CA TRP A 35 3.99 17.58 -29.14
C TRP A 35 3.83 19.09 -29.31
N LEU A 36 3.66 19.58 -30.53
CA LEU A 36 3.45 21.01 -30.77
C LEU A 36 2.16 21.54 -30.14
N GLU A 37 1.10 20.73 -30.09
CA GLU A 37 -0.15 21.11 -29.42
C GLU A 37 0.05 21.28 -27.91
N VAL A 38 0.69 20.30 -27.27
CA VAL A 38 1.03 20.34 -25.84
C VAL A 38 1.88 21.58 -25.53
N LEU A 39 2.97 21.78 -26.28
CA LEU A 39 3.91 22.87 -26.02
C LEU A 39 3.29 24.25 -26.22
N LYS A 40 2.50 24.46 -27.28
CA LYS A 40 1.81 25.73 -27.54
C LYS A 40 0.86 26.10 -26.41
N GLY A 41 0.16 25.11 -25.83
CA GLY A 41 -0.72 25.34 -24.68
C GLY A 41 0.01 25.76 -23.41
N GLN A 42 1.34 25.65 -23.35
CA GLN A 42 2.13 26.03 -22.19
C GLN A 42 2.83 27.38 -22.34
N PHE A 43 3.07 27.86 -23.55
CA PHE A 43 3.91 29.04 -23.78
C PHE A 43 3.20 30.35 -23.40
N PRO A 44 3.97 31.39 -23.02
CA PRO A 44 3.40 32.70 -22.71
C PRO A 44 2.74 33.34 -23.94
N GLU A 45 1.71 34.16 -23.71
CA GLU A 45 1.00 34.90 -24.77
C GLU A 45 1.87 36.05 -25.33
N LYS A 46 2.84 35.71 -26.17
CA LYS A 46 3.72 36.65 -26.88
C LYS A 46 3.85 36.27 -28.35
N ALA A 47 4.33 37.20 -29.19
CA ALA A 47 4.68 36.86 -30.56
C ALA A 47 5.78 35.78 -30.57
N LYS A 48 5.68 34.80 -31.48
CA LYS A 48 6.54 33.60 -31.44
C LYS A 48 8.02 33.90 -31.55
N ASP A 49 8.38 34.93 -32.32
CA ASP A 49 9.74 35.41 -32.52
C ASP A 49 10.31 36.18 -31.32
N GLU A 50 9.46 36.59 -30.37
CA GLU A 50 9.84 37.24 -29.12
C GLU A 50 10.06 36.25 -27.97
N ILE A 51 9.52 35.02 -28.06
CA ILE A 51 9.69 33.99 -27.03
C ILE A 51 11.08 33.35 -27.17
N LYS A 52 11.93 33.54 -26.16
CA LYS A 52 13.24 32.87 -26.09
C LYS A 52 13.09 31.52 -25.40
N ILE A 53 13.32 30.44 -26.14
CA ILE A 53 13.24 29.06 -25.64
C ILE A 53 14.64 28.48 -25.51
N LEU A 54 14.95 27.88 -24.36
CA LEU A 54 16.14 27.08 -24.12
C LEU A 54 15.76 25.59 -24.02
N ASP A 55 16.25 24.77 -24.95
CA ASP A 55 16.15 23.31 -24.88
C ASP A 55 17.45 22.72 -24.29
N ILE A 56 17.32 22.02 -23.16
CA ILE A 56 18.44 21.48 -22.38
C ILE A 56 18.50 19.96 -22.51
N GLY A 57 19.66 19.44 -22.91
CA GLY A 57 19.83 18.03 -23.27
C GLY A 57 19.17 17.74 -24.61
N THR A 58 19.45 18.57 -25.60
CA THR A 58 18.74 18.55 -26.89
C THR A 58 18.91 17.24 -27.66
N GLY A 59 19.96 16.48 -27.36
CA GLY A 59 20.27 15.23 -28.02
C GLY A 59 20.32 15.41 -29.54
N PRO A 60 19.62 14.57 -30.34
CA PRO A 60 19.58 14.69 -31.80
C PRO A 60 18.66 15.81 -32.31
N GLY A 61 18.12 16.68 -31.46
CA GLY A 61 17.46 17.93 -31.85
C GLY A 61 15.95 17.87 -32.08
N PHE A 62 15.20 17.00 -31.40
CA PHE A 62 13.74 16.88 -31.59
C PHE A 62 13.00 18.22 -31.34
N PHE A 63 13.06 18.73 -30.11
CA PHE A 63 12.38 19.96 -29.72
C PHE A 63 12.83 21.21 -30.48
N PRO A 64 14.13 21.49 -30.69
CA PRO A 64 14.53 22.71 -31.37
C PRO A 64 14.10 22.70 -32.83
N VAL A 65 14.08 21.54 -33.50
CA VAL A 65 13.62 21.43 -34.89
C VAL A 65 12.12 21.73 -35.00
N ILE A 66 11.27 21.07 -34.21
CA ILE A 66 9.82 21.28 -34.30
C ILE A 66 9.42 22.70 -33.87
N LEU A 67 10.12 23.29 -32.89
CA LEU A 67 9.86 24.64 -32.40
C LEU A 67 10.35 25.71 -33.38
N ALA A 68 11.54 25.54 -33.98
CA ALA A 68 12.04 26.44 -35.02
C ALA A 68 11.15 26.42 -36.27
N GLU A 69 10.66 25.24 -36.67
CA GLU A 69 9.69 25.08 -37.75
C GLU A 69 8.35 25.75 -37.44
N ALA A 70 7.90 25.69 -36.18
CA ALA A 70 6.70 26.38 -35.71
C ALA A 70 6.85 27.91 -35.61
N GLY A 71 8.06 28.44 -35.84
CA GLY A 71 8.38 29.86 -35.91
C GLY A 71 8.98 30.46 -34.63
N TYR A 72 9.39 29.64 -33.65
CA TYR A 72 10.02 30.12 -32.42
C TYR A 72 11.54 30.28 -32.56
N LYS A 73 12.12 31.13 -31.72
CA LYS A 73 13.57 31.25 -31.59
C LYS A 73 14.09 30.31 -30.50
N VAL A 74 14.91 29.34 -30.89
CA VAL A 74 15.37 28.28 -29.98
C VAL A 74 16.87 28.31 -29.79
N THR A 75 17.29 28.21 -28.53
CA THR A 75 18.66 27.90 -28.12
C THR A 75 18.67 26.47 -27.63
N ALA A 76 19.59 25.65 -28.12
CA ALA A 76 19.69 24.23 -27.81
C ALA A 76 21.07 23.93 -27.21
N VAL A 77 21.09 23.22 -26.08
CA VAL A 77 22.33 22.83 -25.40
C VAL A 77 22.40 21.34 -25.17
N ASP A 78 23.60 20.79 -25.34
CA ASP A 78 23.92 19.39 -25.03
C ASP A 78 25.34 19.30 -24.48
N TYR A 79 25.61 18.25 -23.70
CA TYR A 79 26.92 18.01 -23.13
C TYR A 79 27.92 17.49 -24.16
N THR A 80 27.46 16.86 -25.24
CA THR A 80 28.32 16.21 -26.26
C THR A 80 28.30 16.96 -27.60
N GLN A 81 29.45 17.03 -28.28
CA GLN A 81 29.52 17.69 -29.58
C GLN A 81 28.83 16.86 -30.67
N GLU A 82 28.88 15.54 -30.56
CA GLU A 82 28.29 14.61 -31.52
C GLU A 82 26.76 14.69 -31.57
N MET A 83 26.10 14.87 -30.41
CA MET A 83 24.64 15.13 -30.36
C MET A 83 24.30 16.44 -31.06
N LEU A 84 25.05 17.52 -30.79
CA LEU A 84 24.83 18.82 -31.44
C LEU A 84 25.04 18.77 -32.95
N ASP A 85 26.06 18.05 -33.42
CA ASP A 85 26.31 17.91 -34.85
C ASP A 85 25.24 17.05 -35.53
N THR A 86 24.67 16.08 -34.80
CA THR A 86 23.49 15.31 -35.23
C THR A 86 22.25 16.19 -35.29
N ALA A 87 22.01 17.01 -34.25
CA ALA A 87 20.90 17.95 -34.21
C ALA A 87 20.94 18.97 -35.34
N LYS A 88 22.12 19.50 -35.68
CA LYS A 88 22.31 20.40 -36.83
C LYS A 88 21.98 19.71 -38.15
N ARG A 89 22.42 18.46 -38.34
CA ARG A 89 22.08 17.66 -39.52
C ARG A 89 20.58 17.44 -39.64
N ASN A 90 19.93 17.07 -38.53
CA ASN A 90 18.48 16.84 -38.48
C ASN A 90 17.67 18.12 -38.71
N ALA A 91 18.19 19.28 -38.29
CA ALA A 91 17.57 20.58 -38.54
C ALA A 91 17.62 21.03 -40.01
N GLY A 92 18.58 20.56 -40.80
CA GLY A 92 18.75 20.99 -42.19
C GLY A 92 18.78 22.52 -42.32
N ASN A 93 17.94 23.09 -43.20
CA ASN A 93 17.86 24.55 -43.39
C ASN A 93 17.34 25.32 -42.16
N LEU A 94 16.71 24.65 -41.19
CA LEU A 94 16.26 25.28 -39.95
C LEU A 94 17.42 25.53 -38.97
N CYS A 95 18.62 24.99 -39.24
CA CYS A 95 19.79 25.21 -38.38
C CYS A 95 20.14 26.70 -38.24
N GLU A 96 19.85 27.53 -39.25
CA GLU A 96 20.08 28.99 -39.21
C GLU A 96 19.17 29.71 -38.19
N ARG A 97 18.11 29.03 -37.73
CA ARG A 97 17.14 29.56 -36.74
C ARG A 97 17.37 29.03 -35.32
N ILE A 98 18.29 28.09 -35.14
CA ILE A 98 18.57 27.45 -33.85
C ILE A 98 20.02 27.77 -33.45
N SER A 99 20.21 28.26 -32.23
CA SER A 99 21.55 28.49 -31.67
C SER A 99 21.98 27.26 -30.87
N PHE A 100 23.11 26.63 -31.22
CA PHE A 100 23.59 25.39 -30.57
C PHE A 100 24.84 25.67 -29.73
N TYR A 101 24.84 25.23 -28.46
CA TYR A 101 25.99 25.38 -27.55
C TYR A 101 26.33 24.07 -26.84
N LYS A 102 27.63 23.75 -26.72
CA LYS A 102 28.12 22.66 -25.86
C LYS A 102 28.20 23.18 -24.43
N MET A 103 27.34 22.71 -23.53
CA MET A 103 27.28 23.16 -22.14
C MET A 103 26.84 22.03 -21.20
N ASP A 104 27.22 22.13 -19.92
CA ASP A 104 26.69 21.28 -18.86
C ASP A 104 25.35 21.82 -18.38
N ALA A 105 24.32 20.98 -18.38
CA ALA A 105 22.99 21.32 -17.88
C ALA A 105 22.98 21.75 -16.40
N GLN A 106 24.03 21.40 -15.65
CA GLN A 106 24.25 21.75 -14.23
C GLN A 106 25.13 23.00 -14.05
N ASN A 107 25.65 23.57 -15.14
CA ASN A 107 26.49 24.76 -15.11
C ASN A 107 26.39 25.51 -16.44
N LEU A 108 25.34 26.32 -16.59
CA LEU A 108 25.05 27.01 -17.84
C LEU A 108 25.82 28.34 -17.92
N GLU A 109 26.41 28.64 -19.06
CA GLU A 109 27.19 29.88 -19.26
C GLU A 109 26.32 31.09 -19.68
N PHE A 110 24.98 30.96 -19.57
CA PHE A 110 24.06 32.06 -19.83
C PHE A 110 23.93 32.99 -18.63
N GLU A 111 23.63 34.26 -18.91
CA GLU A 111 23.24 35.24 -17.90
C GLU A 111 21.91 34.84 -17.23
N ASP A 112 21.64 35.44 -16.07
CA ASP A 112 20.38 35.26 -15.35
C ASP A 112 19.21 35.87 -16.14
N ASP A 113 18.00 35.33 -15.97
CA ASP A 113 16.76 35.92 -16.50
C ASP A 113 16.74 36.12 -18.04
N VAL A 114 17.29 35.18 -18.81
CA VAL A 114 17.42 35.30 -20.27
C VAL A 114 16.23 34.69 -21.02
N PHE A 115 15.72 33.55 -20.56
CA PHE A 115 14.77 32.73 -21.32
C PHE A 115 13.34 32.87 -20.80
N ASP A 116 12.37 32.88 -21.71
CA ASP A 116 10.94 32.86 -21.37
C ASP A 116 10.47 31.42 -21.08
N VAL A 117 11.09 30.43 -21.73
CA VAL A 117 10.81 29.00 -21.54
C VAL A 117 12.10 28.20 -21.48
N VAL A 118 12.21 27.30 -20.51
CA VAL A 118 13.21 26.24 -20.46
C VAL A 118 12.49 24.92 -20.63
N ILE A 119 12.96 24.09 -21.56
CA ILE A 119 12.40 22.78 -21.87
C ILE A 119 13.48 21.70 -21.82
N SER A 120 13.12 20.50 -21.36
CA SER A 120 13.98 19.33 -21.40
C SER A 120 13.19 18.05 -21.58
N ARG A 121 13.77 17.04 -22.24
CA ARG A 121 13.20 15.69 -22.41
C ARG A 121 14.24 14.62 -22.09
N ASN A 122 13.88 13.67 -21.23
CA ASN A 122 14.65 12.47 -20.90
C ASN A 122 16.09 12.74 -20.42
N LEU A 123 16.32 13.87 -19.73
CA LEU A 123 17.64 14.29 -19.27
C LEU A 123 17.85 14.09 -17.77
N THR A 124 16.86 14.43 -16.93
CA THR A 124 17.10 14.65 -15.50
C THR A 124 17.50 13.39 -14.74
N TRP A 125 17.06 12.21 -15.21
CA TRP A 125 17.51 10.93 -14.66
C TRP A 125 19.03 10.69 -14.80
N ASN A 126 19.67 11.32 -15.80
CA ASN A 126 21.08 11.14 -16.15
C ASN A 126 22.00 12.28 -15.63
N LEU A 127 21.54 13.03 -14.62
CA LEU A 127 22.32 14.12 -14.02
C LEU A 127 22.93 13.69 -12.68
N LYS A 128 24.22 13.99 -12.50
CA LYS A 128 24.95 13.71 -11.27
C LYS A 128 24.46 14.55 -10.08
N ASP A 129 24.13 15.81 -10.35
CA ASP A 129 23.54 16.78 -9.42
C ASP A 129 22.29 17.42 -10.06
N PRO A 130 21.15 16.72 -10.00
CA PRO A 130 19.90 17.21 -10.57
C PRO A 130 19.37 18.46 -9.85
N LYS A 131 19.75 18.68 -8.58
CA LYS A 131 19.35 19.87 -7.82
C LYS A 131 20.00 21.10 -8.41
N ARG A 132 21.32 21.02 -8.63
CA ARG A 132 22.10 22.08 -9.27
C ARG A 132 21.57 22.41 -10.66
N ALA A 133 21.17 21.40 -11.43
CA ALA A 133 20.52 21.63 -12.72
C ALA A 133 19.24 22.45 -12.60
N TYR A 134 18.31 22.07 -11.71
CA TYR A 134 17.08 22.84 -11.52
C TYR A 134 17.32 24.27 -11.00
N GLU A 135 18.33 24.48 -10.15
CA GLU A 135 18.78 25.82 -9.74
C GLU A 135 19.25 26.65 -10.93
N GLU A 136 20.10 26.08 -11.80
CA GLU A 136 20.58 26.75 -13.02
C GLU A 136 19.45 27.04 -14.00
N TRP A 137 18.48 26.14 -14.14
CA TRP A 137 17.33 26.31 -15.03
C TRP A 137 16.41 27.41 -14.50
N CYS A 138 16.22 27.49 -13.18
CA CYS A 138 15.55 28.60 -12.52
C CYS A 138 16.31 29.92 -12.75
N ARG A 139 17.64 29.92 -12.57
CA ARG A 139 18.48 31.10 -12.72
C ARG A 139 18.35 31.74 -14.11
N VAL A 140 18.42 30.94 -15.18
CA VAL A 140 18.37 31.44 -16.57
C VAL A 140 16.96 31.76 -17.06
N LEU A 141 15.91 31.29 -16.37
CA LEU A 141 14.52 31.68 -16.64
C LEU A 141 14.26 33.10 -16.17
N LYS A 142 13.55 33.90 -16.96
CA LYS A 142 12.98 35.18 -16.52
C LYS A 142 12.00 34.98 -15.36
N PRO A 143 11.79 36.00 -14.50
CA PRO A 143 10.65 36.00 -13.59
C PRO A 143 9.33 35.80 -14.37
N GLY A 144 8.45 34.91 -13.89
CA GLY A 144 7.25 34.48 -14.62
C GLY A 144 7.53 33.54 -15.82
N GLY A 145 8.80 33.21 -16.09
CA GLY A 145 9.23 32.27 -17.12
C GLY A 145 8.90 30.83 -16.75
N LYS A 146 8.77 29.95 -17.76
CA LYS A 146 8.20 28.62 -17.58
C LYS A 146 9.21 27.49 -17.80
N LEU A 147 9.27 26.56 -16.86
CA LEU A 147 9.98 25.28 -17.00
C LEU A 147 9.01 24.20 -17.48
N LEU A 148 9.43 23.42 -18.47
CA LEU A 148 8.75 22.22 -18.96
C LEU A 148 9.74 21.04 -18.98
N ASN A 149 9.58 20.10 -18.06
CA ASN A 149 10.46 18.93 -17.98
C ASN A 149 9.67 17.65 -18.24
N PHE A 150 10.05 16.91 -19.29
CA PHE A 150 9.43 15.64 -19.67
C PHE A 150 10.40 14.51 -19.33
N ASP A 151 10.01 13.59 -18.44
CA ASP A 151 10.88 12.49 -18.04
C ASP A 151 10.05 11.29 -17.55
N ALA A 152 10.73 10.19 -17.22
CA ALA A 152 10.10 8.99 -16.66
C ALA A 152 11.02 8.29 -15.63
N ASN A 153 10.48 7.30 -14.92
CA ASN A 153 11.24 6.45 -13.99
C ASN A 153 11.94 5.31 -14.74
N TRP A 154 12.74 5.63 -15.76
CA TRP A 154 13.32 4.66 -16.72
C TRP A 154 14.00 3.44 -16.08
N TYR A 155 14.64 3.63 -14.92
CA TYR A 155 15.44 2.59 -14.25
C TYR A 155 14.86 2.17 -12.89
N GLY A 156 13.58 2.46 -12.64
CA GLY A 156 12.92 2.08 -11.38
C GLY A 156 12.93 0.56 -11.13
N TYR A 157 12.95 -0.24 -12.20
CA TYR A 157 13.01 -1.70 -12.14
C TYR A 157 14.30 -2.26 -11.50
N LEU A 158 15.38 -1.45 -11.43
CA LEU A 158 16.61 -1.85 -10.76
C LEU A 158 16.48 -1.89 -9.23
N TYR A 159 15.44 -1.24 -8.68
CA TYR A 159 15.28 -1.04 -7.24
C TYR A 159 13.97 -1.64 -6.69
N ASP A 160 13.07 -2.07 -7.56
CA ASP A 160 11.71 -2.49 -7.23
C ASP A 160 11.33 -3.73 -8.05
N GLU A 161 10.99 -4.81 -7.34
CA GLU A 161 10.68 -6.10 -7.96
C GLU A 161 9.36 -6.12 -8.74
N GLU A 162 8.36 -5.35 -8.32
CA GLU A 162 7.11 -5.23 -9.07
C GLU A 162 7.36 -4.47 -10.39
N LYS A 163 8.15 -3.39 -10.33
CA LYS A 163 8.55 -2.66 -11.55
C LYS A 163 9.41 -3.51 -12.48
N ARG A 164 10.22 -4.42 -11.95
CA ARG A 164 11.00 -5.40 -12.73
C ARG A 164 10.11 -6.39 -13.46
N LEU A 165 9.09 -6.92 -12.80
CA LEU A 165 8.10 -7.78 -13.46
C LEU A 165 7.36 -7.03 -14.58
N SER A 166 6.91 -5.80 -14.33
CA SER A 166 6.26 -4.99 -15.37
C SER A 166 7.19 -4.65 -16.53
N TYR A 167 8.47 -4.35 -16.27
CA TYR A 167 9.47 -4.14 -17.31
C TYR A 167 9.69 -5.40 -18.18
N GLU A 168 9.75 -6.58 -17.55
CA GLU A 168 9.84 -7.87 -18.25
C GLU A 168 8.58 -8.18 -19.07
N GLU A 169 7.40 -7.79 -18.59
CA GLU A 169 6.14 -7.87 -19.33
C GLU A 169 6.13 -6.95 -20.56
N ASP A 170 6.68 -5.74 -20.48
CA ASP A 170 6.85 -4.87 -21.64
C ASP A 170 7.70 -5.56 -22.71
N ARG A 171 8.81 -6.23 -22.33
CA ARG A 171 9.68 -6.96 -23.28
C ARG A 171 8.92 -8.09 -23.98
N LYS A 172 8.16 -8.88 -23.22
CA LYS A 172 7.31 -9.96 -23.75
C LYS A 172 6.23 -9.41 -24.70
N SER A 173 5.65 -8.27 -24.36
CA SER A 173 4.60 -7.62 -25.16
C SER A 173 5.14 -7.14 -26.50
N VAL A 174 6.30 -6.48 -26.50
CA VAL A 174 7.01 -6.04 -27.70
C VAL A 174 7.39 -7.22 -28.61
N GLU A 175 7.90 -8.31 -28.02
CA GLU A 175 8.21 -9.55 -28.76
C GLU A 175 6.96 -10.16 -29.38
N SER A 176 5.84 -10.22 -28.64
CA SER A 176 4.60 -10.81 -29.12
C SER A 176 3.96 -10.02 -30.28
N GLU A 177 4.07 -8.70 -30.25
CA GLU A 177 3.54 -7.79 -31.28
C GLU A 177 4.50 -7.59 -32.46
N HIS A 178 5.66 -8.28 -32.47
CA HIS A 178 6.70 -8.19 -33.51
C HIS A 178 7.20 -6.74 -33.73
N LEU A 179 7.29 -5.96 -32.64
CA LEU A 179 7.76 -4.58 -32.65
C LEU A 179 9.26 -4.49 -32.39
N ASP A 180 9.90 -3.41 -32.86
CA ASP A 180 11.29 -3.14 -32.53
C ASP A 180 11.43 -2.85 -31.02
N ASP A 181 12.27 -3.61 -30.35
CA ASP A 181 12.59 -3.37 -28.94
C ASP A 181 13.60 -2.22 -28.82
N HIS A 182 13.17 -1.14 -28.19
CA HIS A 182 13.97 0.07 -28.02
C HIS A 182 15.19 -0.09 -27.08
N TYR A 183 15.33 -1.23 -26.40
CA TYR A 183 16.45 -1.59 -25.53
C TYR A 183 17.44 -2.57 -26.19
N LEU A 184 17.07 -3.30 -27.26
CA LEU A 184 17.92 -4.32 -27.91
C LEU A 184 19.24 -3.77 -28.52
N CYS A 185 19.27 -2.50 -28.91
CA CYS A 185 20.46 -1.84 -29.48
C CYS A 185 21.25 -1.03 -28.44
N THR A 186 21.00 -1.22 -27.15
CA THR A 186 21.70 -0.52 -26.07
C THR A 186 22.63 -1.47 -25.31
N ASP A 187 23.80 -0.96 -24.90
CA ASP A 187 24.63 -1.64 -23.90
C ASP A 187 23.94 -1.51 -22.53
N ILE A 188 22.97 -2.42 -22.29
CA ILE A 188 22.09 -2.42 -21.10
C ILE A 188 22.93 -2.50 -19.84
N ASP A 189 23.89 -3.43 -19.77
CA ASP A 189 24.77 -3.61 -18.62
C ASP A 189 25.57 -2.35 -18.26
N ARG A 190 26.07 -1.62 -19.28
CA ARG A 190 26.77 -0.36 -19.06
C ARG A 190 25.83 0.74 -18.60
N MET A 191 24.62 0.78 -19.14
CA MET A 191 23.64 1.81 -18.79
C MET A 191 23.06 1.61 -17.39
N GLU A 192 22.74 0.38 -17.01
CA GLU A 192 22.30 0.05 -15.65
C GLU A 192 23.36 0.41 -14.61
N LYS A 193 24.65 0.19 -14.92
CA LYS A 193 25.76 0.63 -14.05
C LYS A 193 25.83 2.15 -13.88
N ILE A 194 25.53 2.92 -14.93
CA ILE A 194 25.43 4.38 -14.84
C ILE A 194 24.19 4.76 -14.01
N ALA A 195 23.04 4.17 -14.31
CA ALA A 195 21.78 4.44 -13.63
C ALA A 195 21.85 4.13 -12.13
N LEU A 196 22.55 3.07 -11.72
CA LEU A 196 22.79 2.72 -10.32
C LEU A 196 23.58 3.77 -9.54
N GLN A 197 24.32 4.64 -10.24
CA GLN A 197 25.09 5.73 -9.64
C GLN A 197 24.38 7.08 -9.72
N MET A 198 23.27 7.18 -10.47
CA MET A 198 22.52 8.44 -10.64
C MET A 198 21.49 8.63 -9.52
N PRO A 199 21.43 9.82 -8.87
CA PRO A 199 20.55 10.05 -7.73
C PRO A 199 19.07 9.79 -8.02
N LEU A 200 18.58 10.20 -9.19
CA LEU A 200 17.14 10.13 -9.48
C LEU A 200 16.66 8.75 -9.94
N SER A 201 17.55 7.83 -10.29
CA SER A 201 17.17 6.46 -10.70
C SER A 201 16.54 5.65 -9.55
N SER A 202 16.92 5.95 -8.31
CA SER A 202 16.43 5.27 -7.09
C SER A 202 15.22 5.96 -6.44
N ILE A 203 14.75 7.08 -7.02
CA ILE A 203 13.73 7.95 -6.44
C ILE A 203 12.43 7.84 -7.25
N ASN A 204 11.29 7.82 -6.57
CA ASN A 204 9.99 7.79 -7.23
C ASN A 204 9.59 9.19 -7.75
N ARG A 205 9.78 9.44 -9.04
CA ARG A 205 9.43 10.70 -9.73
C ARG A 205 8.00 10.60 -10.29
N PRO A 206 7.24 11.70 -10.43
CA PRO A 206 7.63 13.11 -10.32
C PRO A 206 7.48 13.76 -8.92
N SER A 207 7.19 12.97 -7.88
CA SER A 207 6.91 13.51 -6.53
C SER A 207 8.07 14.36 -5.98
N TRP A 208 9.30 13.88 -6.18
CA TRP A 208 10.52 14.58 -5.78
C TRP A 208 10.70 15.91 -6.50
N ASP A 209 10.43 15.99 -7.80
CA ASP A 209 10.57 17.23 -8.58
C ASP A 209 9.62 18.29 -8.11
N ARG A 210 8.36 17.91 -7.93
CA ARG A 210 7.32 18.83 -7.53
C ARG A 210 7.67 19.48 -6.20
N LYS A 211 8.20 18.68 -5.27
CA LYS A 211 8.67 19.17 -3.98
C LYS A 211 9.89 20.09 -4.15
N PHE A 212 10.93 19.61 -4.83
CA PHE A 212 12.17 20.36 -4.98
C PHE A 212 11.95 21.71 -5.67
N LEU A 213 11.22 21.75 -6.79
CA LEU A 213 10.96 22.97 -7.55
C LEU A 213 10.19 24.01 -6.71
N LYS A 214 9.18 23.58 -5.95
CA LYS A 214 8.41 24.47 -5.05
C LYS A 214 9.27 25.07 -3.94
N GLU A 215 10.27 24.34 -3.47
CA GLU A 215 11.20 24.80 -2.43
C GLU A 215 12.32 25.69 -2.99
N ASN A 216 12.49 25.77 -4.33
CA ASN A 216 13.67 26.37 -4.97
C ASN A 216 13.30 27.35 -6.11
N GLY A 217 12.44 28.32 -5.80
CA GLY A 217 12.21 29.51 -6.64
C GLY A 217 11.20 29.34 -7.78
N PHE A 218 10.41 28.26 -7.76
CA PHE A 218 9.26 28.10 -8.66
C PHE A 218 7.93 28.13 -7.93
N GLU A 219 7.00 28.94 -8.43
CA GLU A 219 5.59 28.92 -8.11
C GLU A 219 4.80 28.05 -9.11
N SER A 220 3.56 27.71 -8.73
CA SER A 220 2.60 27.04 -9.63
C SER A 220 3.10 25.73 -10.28
N VAL A 221 3.85 24.90 -9.53
CA VAL A 221 4.36 23.61 -10.02
C VAL A 221 3.23 22.59 -10.20
N ALA A 222 2.92 22.27 -11.46
CA ALA A 222 1.96 21.28 -11.90
C ALA A 222 2.65 20.04 -12.48
N VAL A 223 1.98 18.90 -12.35
CA VAL A 223 2.45 17.60 -12.85
C VAL A 223 1.34 16.97 -13.67
N ASP A 224 1.72 16.41 -14.81
CA ASP A 224 0.84 15.70 -15.72
C ASP A 224 1.40 14.29 -15.96
N THR A 225 0.88 13.32 -15.20
CA THR A 225 1.27 11.90 -15.29
C THR A 225 0.61 11.17 -16.45
N GLY A 226 -0.33 11.82 -17.15
CA GLY A 226 -1.04 11.28 -18.31
C GLY A 226 -0.51 11.78 -19.66
N ILE A 227 0.58 12.55 -19.67
CA ILE A 227 1.10 13.17 -20.90
C ILE A 227 1.46 12.15 -21.97
N TRP A 228 2.06 11.03 -21.57
CA TRP A 228 2.44 9.93 -22.45
C TRP A 228 1.29 9.43 -23.32
N GLN A 229 0.05 9.47 -22.82
CA GLN A 229 -1.12 9.04 -23.59
C GLN A 229 -1.37 9.89 -24.84
N ARG A 230 -0.98 11.17 -24.78
CA ARG A 230 -1.15 12.15 -25.85
C ARG A 230 0.06 12.22 -26.78
N VAL A 231 1.26 12.04 -26.26
CA VAL A 231 2.50 12.28 -27.02
C VAL A 231 3.18 11.02 -27.56
N TRP A 232 2.93 9.84 -26.97
CA TRP A 232 3.48 8.58 -27.45
C TRP A 232 2.62 7.92 -28.52
N SER A 233 3.30 7.28 -29.48
CA SER A 233 2.70 6.32 -30.41
C SER A 233 2.27 5.04 -29.70
N GLN A 234 1.51 4.19 -30.40
CA GLN A 234 1.14 2.87 -29.87
C GLN A 234 2.36 1.97 -29.60
N GLU A 235 3.39 2.08 -30.43
CA GLU A 235 4.65 1.34 -30.29
C GLU A 235 5.41 1.77 -29.03
N GLU A 236 5.52 3.08 -28.77
CA GLU A 236 6.13 3.62 -27.55
C GLU A 236 5.33 3.25 -26.30
N LYS A 237 4.00 3.25 -26.38
CA LYS A 237 3.13 2.83 -25.27
C LYS A 237 3.37 1.39 -24.87
N LEU A 238 3.68 0.51 -25.82
CA LEU A 238 4.01 -0.89 -25.54
C LEU A 238 5.45 -1.04 -25.05
N ASN A 239 6.39 -0.28 -25.62
CA ASN A 239 7.80 -0.33 -25.22
C ASN A 239 8.06 0.27 -23.82
N TYR A 240 7.21 1.18 -23.33
CA TYR A 240 7.45 1.93 -22.09
C TYR A 240 6.24 1.92 -21.14
N HIS A 241 5.38 0.91 -21.24
CA HIS A 241 4.16 0.81 -20.43
C HIS A 241 4.47 0.81 -18.92
N SER A 242 5.53 0.11 -18.50
CA SER A 242 5.99 0.06 -17.10
C SER A 242 6.60 1.37 -16.59
N THR A 243 7.03 2.27 -17.47
CA THR A 243 7.69 3.54 -17.12
C THR A 243 7.07 4.72 -17.85
N PRO A 244 5.81 5.08 -17.58
CA PRO A 244 5.11 6.13 -18.31
C PRO A 244 5.77 7.50 -18.12
N MET A 245 5.87 8.26 -19.23
CA MET A 245 6.40 9.63 -19.20
C MET A 245 5.43 10.58 -18.51
N PHE A 246 5.97 11.41 -17.62
CA PHE A 246 5.28 12.53 -17.00
C PHE A 246 5.82 13.86 -17.53
N MET A 247 5.03 14.93 -17.37
CA MET A 247 5.44 16.30 -17.62
C MET A 247 5.36 17.10 -16.31
N ILE A 248 6.41 17.84 -16.00
CA ILE A 248 6.41 18.86 -14.95
C ILE A 248 6.36 20.22 -15.62
N SER A 249 5.44 21.06 -15.15
CA SER A 249 5.36 22.46 -15.54
C SER A 249 5.48 23.36 -14.32
N ALA A 250 6.39 24.32 -14.35
CA ALA A 250 6.64 25.22 -13.22
C ALA A 250 6.88 26.64 -13.72
N VAL A 251 6.54 27.65 -12.91
CA VAL A 251 6.72 29.07 -13.24
C VAL A 251 7.71 29.68 -12.25
N LYS A 252 8.73 30.40 -12.73
CA LYS A 252 9.68 31.08 -11.84
C LYS A 252 8.98 32.21 -11.08
N GLU A 253 9.22 32.32 -9.78
CA GLU A 253 8.63 33.37 -8.93
C GLU A 253 8.98 34.79 -9.43
N GLU A 254 7.99 35.68 -9.44
CA GLU A 254 8.21 37.11 -9.63
C GLU A 254 8.74 37.74 -8.34
N LYS A 255 9.99 38.24 -8.35
CA LYS A 255 10.49 39.04 -7.22
C LYS A 255 9.62 40.30 -7.07
N ASN A 256 8.84 40.37 -5.99
CA ASN A 256 8.05 41.56 -5.63
C ASN A 256 8.97 42.79 -5.46
N VAL A 257 8.94 43.71 -6.42
CA VAL A 257 9.58 45.03 -6.32
C VAL A 257 8.63 45.97 -5.58
N TRP A 258 8.77 46.07 -4.25
CA TRP A 258 8.21 47.20 -3.49
C TRP A 258 9.33 48.22 -3.24
N SER A 259 9.30 49.26 -4.07
CA SER A 259 9.81 50.64 -3.90
C SER A 259 11.01 50.88 -2.97
N GLU A 260 12.17 51.09 -3.59
CA GLU A 260 13.21 51.97 -3.06
C GLU A 260 12.67 53.40 -2.94
N ASN A 261 12.28 53.81 -1.74
CA ASN A 261 12.39 55.18 -1.21
C ASN A 261 11.70 55.20 0.16
N ASP A 262 12.47 55.01 1.22
CA ASP A 262 12.42 55.89 2.39
C ASP A 262 13.62 55.58 3.29
N GLY A 263 14.47 56.59 3.44
CA GLY A 263 15.59 56.56 4.37
C GLY A 263 15.13 56.80 5.80
N MET A 264 15.84 56.13 6.71
CA MET A 264 15.92 56.39 8.15
C MET A 264 14.68 56.13 9.00
N GLY A 265 14.64 54.92 9.57
CA GLY A 265 13.92 54.60 10.80
C GLY A 265 14.03 53.11 11.13
N ASP A 266 14.57 52.78 12.30
CA ASP A 266 14.57 51.42 12.86
C ASP A 266 13.21 50.72 12.67
N SER A 267 13.16 49.57 11.99
CA SER A 267 12.04 48.63 12.11
C SER A 267 12.38 47.20 11.69
N ASP A 268 12.49 46.35 12.72
CA ASP A 268 12.13 44.94 12.85
C ASP A 268 11.70 44.16 11.57
N SER A 269 12.51 43.18 11.18
CA SER A 269 12.23 42.18 10.16
C SER A 269 11.18 41.16 10.65
N GLY A 270 9.90 41.44 10.42
CA GLY A 270 8.80 40.64 10.98
C GLY A 270 8.25 39.50 10.12
N TYR A 271 8.62 39.38 8.84
CA TYR A 271 7.90 38.49 7.91
C TYR A 271 8.62 37.18 7.54
N ASP A 272 9.97 37.14 7.53
CA ASP A 272 10.73 35.93 7.17
C ASP A 272 11.13 35.07 8.39
N ARG A 273 11.26 35.72 9.56
CA ARG A 273 11.55 34.99 10.81
C ARG A 273 10.40 34.11 11.28
N LYS A 274 9.14 34.44 10.96
CA LYS A 274 7.97 33.71 11.47
C LYS A 274 7.80 32.33 10.85
N ARG A 275 8.00 32.18 9.53
CA ARG A 275 7.92 30.87 8.85
C ARG A 275 9.07 29.94 9.27
N ASP A 276 10.30 30.45 9.33
CA ASP A 276 11.46 29.71 9.81
C ASP A 276 11.36 29.32 11.30
N LEU A 277 10.78 30.19 12.15
CA LEU A 277 10.52 29.89 13.56
C LEU A 277 9.35 28.89 13.75
N GLU A 278 8.38 28.87 12.84
CA GLU A 278 7.21 27.99 12.87
C GLU A 278 7.55 26.58 12.34
N ASP A 279 8.35 26.44 11.28
CA ASP A 279 8.86 25.13 10.82
C ASP A 279 9.86 24.54 11.82
N ALA A 280 10.61 25.38 12.55
CA ALA A 280 11.39 24.97 13.71
C ALA A 280 10.52 24.42 14.87
N MET A 281 9.20 24.66 14.90
CA MET A 281 8.31 24.06 15.90
C MET A 281 8.05 22.57 15.64
N LEU A 282 7.94 22.17 14.37
CA LEU A 282 7.78 20.76 13.98
C LEU A 282 9.11 19.99 13.90
N CYS A 283 10.18 20.56 14.45
CA CYS A 283 11.51 19.96 14.48
C CYS A 283 12.01 19.85 15.92
N ALA A 284 12.71 18.74 16.19
CA ALA A 284 13.55 18.53 17.35
C ALA A 284 14.93 18.05 16.88
N ALA A 285 15.96 18.23 17.72
CA ALA A 285 17.27 17.68 17.39
C ALA A 285 17.21 16.13 17.33
N PRO A 286 18.10 15.47 16.57
CA PRO A 286 18.13 14.01 16.47
C PRO A 286 18.17 13.34 17.85
N GLY A 287 17.35 12.31 18.05
CA GLY A 287 17.21 11.61 19.32
C GLY A 287 16.50 12.39 20.43
N MET A 288 15.90 13.55 20.13
CA MET A 288 15.19 14.37 21.11
C MET A 288 13.67 14.40 20.89
N LYS A 289 12.98 14.74 21.98
CA LYS A 289 11.55 14.97 22.04
C LYS A 289 11.29 16.42 22.43
N LYS A 290 10.34 17.07 21.76
CA LYS A 290 9.91 18.43 22.07
C LYS A 290 8.39 18.44 22.28
N ASN A 291 7.98 19.02 23.40
CA ASN A 291 6.58 19.20 23.76
C ASN A 291 6.25 20.70 23.72
N GLY A 292 5.00 21.05 23.42
CA GLY A 292 4.55 22.43 23.55
C GLY A 292 3.21 22.67 22.92
N PHE A 293 3.00 23.92 22.50
CA PHE A 293 1.84 24.35 21.75
C PHE A 293 2.28 24.81 20.36
N LEU A 294 1.71 24.18 19.33
CA LEU A 294 1.89 24.55 17.94
C LEU A 294 0.96 25.73 17.67
N ARG A 295 1.54 26.84 17.21
CA ARG A 295 0.79 28.04 16.85
C ARG A 295 0.55 28.03 15.35
N LEU A 296 -0.71 28.03 14.94
CA LEU A 296 -1.13 28.08 13.54
C LEU A 296 -1.90 29.36 13.25
N GLY A 297 -2.03 29.75 11.98
CA GLY A 297 -2.79 30.93 11.55
C GLY A 297 -2.27 32.23 12.18
N GLY A 298 -0.94 32.39 12.29
CA GLY A 298 -0.34 33.54 12.97
C GLY A 298 -0.54 33.56 14.49
N GLY A 299 -0.92 32.44 15.10
CA GLY A 299 -1.19 32.30 16.54
C GLY A 299 -2.67 32.28 16.91
N GLU A 300 -3.57 32.33 15.92
CA GLU A 300 -5.01 32.14 16.11
C GLU A 300 -5.32 30.80 16.78
N PHE A 301 -4.67 29.72 16.32
CA PHE A 301 -4.86 28.38 16.87
C PHE A 301 -3.64 27.95 17.67
N SER A 302 -3.87 27.36 18.85
CA SER A 302 -2.82 26.90 19.77
C SER A 302 -3.06 25.46 20.18
N LEU A 303 -2.40 24.53 19.48
CA LEU A 303 -2.65 23.08 19.56
C LEU A 303 -1.58 22.38 20.40
N PRO A 304 -1.92 21.59 21.41
CA PRO A 304 -0.93 20.85 22.18
C PRO A 304 -0.32 19.74 21.32
N TYR A 305 1.01 19.72 21.21
CA TYR A 305 1.72 18.77 20.37
C TYR A 305 2.96 18.19 21.04
N THR A 306 3.43 17.10 20.46
CA THR A 306 4.74 16.52 20.71
C THR A 306 5.37 16.16 19.38
N VAL A 307 6.60 16.56 19.15
CA VAL A 307 7.42 16.04 18.05
C VAL A 307 8.54 15.19 18.62
N ILE A 308 8.75 14.01 18.03
CA ILE A 308 9.78 13.06 18.40
C ILE A 308 10.65 12.81 17.18
N CYS A 309 11.92 13.20 17.25
CA CYS A 309 12.89 13.01 16.18
C CYS A 309 13.80 11.83 16.52
N GLY A 310 13.85 10.87 15.60
CA GLY A 310 14.76 9.74 15.65
C GLY A 310 16.22 10.15 15.62
N SER A 311 17.12 9.24 16.00
CA SER A 311 18.56 9.40 15.74
C SER A 311 18.93 9.08 14.29
N HIS A 312 18.10 8.31 13.60
CA HIS A 312 18.29 7.92 12.21
C HIS A 312 17.33 8.69 11.28
N PRO A 313 17.77 9.05 10.06
CA PRO A 313 16.88 9.65 9.07
C PRO A 313 15.79 8.66 8.66
N GLY A 314 14.65 9.18 8.21
CA GLY A 314 13.50 8.37 7.84
C GLY A 314 12.26 9.21 7.58
N LYS A 315 11.11 8.54 7.52
CA LYS A 315 9.82 9.12 7.17
C LYS A 315 9.18 9.88 8.33
N THR A 316 8.31 10.85 8.02
CA THR A 316 7.52 11.58 9.02
C THR A 316 6.11 11.01 9.11
N VAL A 317 5.67 10.63 10.30
CA VAL A 317 4.28 10.23 10.58
C VAL A 317 3.58 11.32 11.38
N LEU A 318 2.47 11.83 10.85
CA LEU A 318 1.56 12.70 11.58
C LEU A 318 0.47 11.87 12.26
N ILE A 319 0.21 12.17 13.53
CA ILE A 319 -0.85 11.58 14.33
C ILE A 319 -1.67 12.72 14.91
N THR A 320 -2.96 12.76 14.61
CA THR A 320 -3.90 13.75 15.15
C THR A 320 -4.95 13.06 16.02
N ALA A 321 -5.44 13.80 17.00
CA ALA A 321 -6.59 13.42 17.80
C ALA A 321 -7.50 14.63 18.02
N ALA A 322 -8.76 14.35 18.32
CA ALA A 322 -9.83 15.34 18.50
C ALA A 322 -9.92 16.32 17.34
N VAL A 323 -10.08 15.78 16.13
CA VAL A 323 -10.73 16.53 15.04
C VAL A 323 -12.17 16.86 15.44
N HIS A 324 -12.82 16.01 16.25
CA HIS A 324 -14.01 16.35 17.03
C HIS A 324 -13.71 16.42 18.53
N GLY A 325 -14.35 17.37 19.22
CA GLY A 325 -14.05 17.68 20.61
C GLY A 325 -14.47 16.62 21.64
N GLY A 326 -15.42 15.74 21.34
CA GLY A 326 -15.91 14.71 22.29
C GLY A 326 -15.23 13.34 22.18
N GLU A 327 -14.16 13.23 21.39
CA GLU A 327 -13.51 11.94 21.09
C GLU A 327 -12.28 11.69 21.98
N TYR A 328 -12.54 11.23 23.21
CA TYR A 328 -11.53 11.27 24.27
C TYR A 328 -10.46 10.17 24.21
N VAL A 329 -10.78 9.00 23.64
CA VAL A 329 -9.83 7.87 23.55
C VAL A 329 -8.61 8.27 22.71
N GLY A 330 -8.82 8.93 21.57
CA GLY A 330 -7.74 9.42 20.70
C GLY A 330 -6.83 10.41 21.40
N ILE A 331 -7.40 11.37 22.14
CA ILE A 331 -6.64 12.40 22.90
C ILE A 331 -5.71 11.72 23.90
N GLN A 332 -6.26 10.85 24.74
CA GLN A 332 -5.51 10.18 25.79
C GLN A 332 -4.47 9.21 25.20
N ALA A 333 -4.78 8.52 24.10
CA ALA A 333 -3.82 7.70 23.38
C ALA A 333 -2.64 8.52 22.85
N ALA A 334 -2.89 9.69 22.26
CA ALA A 334 -1.85 10.60 21.78
C ALA A 334 -0.97 11.14 22.91
N VAL A 335 -1.56 11.46 24.08
CA VAL A 335 -0.81 11.83 25.29
C VAL A 335 0.13 10.71 25.73
N GLU A 336 -0.38 9.49 25.84
CA GLU A 336 0.43 8.36 26.32
C GLU A 336 1.45 7.85 25.28
N LEU A 337 1.17 7.98 23.98
CA LEU A 337 2.16 7.73 22.91
C LEU A 337 3.31 8.73 22.98
N ALA A 338 2.98 10.01 23.20
CA ALA A 338 3.98 11.06 23.36
C ALA A 338 4.94 10.75 24.50
N ASP A 339 4.52 10.07 25.56
CA ASP A 339 5.41 9.63 26.65
C ASP A 339 6.17 8.35 26.33
N LYS A 340 5.47 7.33 25.79
CA LYS A 340 6.03 5.98 25.63
C LYS A 340 6.90 5.76 24.40
N LEU A 341 6.71 6.52 23.34
CA LEU A 341 7.57 6.44 22.15
C LEU A 341 8.95 6.98 22.48
N LYS A 342 9.95 6.14 22.22
CA LYS A 342 11.36 6.40 22.52
C LYS A 342 12.09 6.95 21.29
N PRO A 343 12.70 8.14 21.35
CA PRO A 343 13.42 8.72 20.21
C PRO A 343 14.47 7.78 19.61
N GLU A 344 15.18 7.03 20.44
CA GLU A 344 16.22 6.08 20.02
C GLU A 344 15.69 4.91 19.18
N LYS A 345 14.38 4.67 19.20
CA LYS A 345 13.70 3.64 18.39
C LYS A 345 13.02 4.21 17.16
N ILE A 346 13.05 5.52 16.93
CA ILE A 346 12.39 6.15 15.80
C ILE A 346 13.38 6.30 14.64
N HIS A 347 12.97 5.93 13.44
CA HIS A 347 13.65 6.24 12.18
C HIS A 347 12.85 7.31 11.45
N GLY A 348 13.38 8.53 11.39
CA GLY A 348 12.67 9.70 10.92
C GLY A 348 12.01 10.49 12.05
N ARG A 349 10.71 10.74 11.96
CA ARG A 349 10.00 11.67 12.85
C ARG A 349 8.56 11.27 13.10
N VAL A 350 8.07 11.49 14.32
CA VAL A 350 6.65 11.35 14.67
C VAL A 350 6.15 12.68 15.23
N ILE A 351 5.07 13.21 14.66
CA ILE A 351 4.40 14.44 15.10
C ILE A 351 3.04 14.04 15.67
N LEU A 352 2.80 14.30 16.96
CA LEU A 352 1.54 14.04 17.63
C LEU A 352 0.84 15.35 17.97
N VAL A 353 -0.33 15.61 17.41
CA VAL A 353 -1.22 16.72 17.77
C VAL A 353 -2.36 16.16 18.61
N LYS A 354 -2.34 16.44 19.91
CA LYS A 354 -3.19 15.76 20.92
C LYS A 354 -4.65 16.22 20.87
N THR A 355 -4.87 17.49 20.50
CA THR A 355 -6.20 18.05 20.28
C THR A 355 -6.17 19.09 19.18
N VAL A 356 -6.77 18.78 18.03
CA VAL A 356 -6.90 19.72 16.90
C VAL A 356 -7.98 20.75 17.18
N CYS A 357 -9.20 20.31 17.53
CA CYS A 357 -10.31 21.16 17.95
C CYS A 357 -10.24 21.43 19.46
N ARG A 358 -9.13 22.01 19.93
CA ARG A 358 -8.88 22.24 21.36
C ARG A 358 -9.97 23.06 22.03
N LYS A 359 -10.42 24.15 21.39
CA LYS A 359 -11.45 25.04 21.95
C LYS A 359 -12.76 24.27 22.14
N GLU A 360 -13.16 23.50 21.13
CA GLU A 360 -14.38 22.70 21.15
C GLU A 360 -14.31 21.59 22.21
N PHE A 361 -13.14 20.99 22.43
CA PHE A 361 -12.91 20.09 23.56
C PHE A 361 -13.06 20.79 24.92
N GLU A 362 -12.42 21.95 25.10
CA GLU A 362 -12.46 22.72 26.35
C GLU A 362 -13.88 23.25 26.67
N GLU A 363 -14.65 23.58 25.64
CA GLU A 363 -16.04 24.05 25.73
C GLU A 363 -17.09 22.92 25.77
N ARG A 364 -16.67 21.68 25.51
CA ARG A 364 -17.55 20.49 25.39
C ARG A 364 -18.60 20.63 24.28
N SER A 365 -18.15 21.07 23.11
CA SER A 365 -19.01 21.35 21.95
C SER A 365 -19.11 20.19 20.94
N GLY A 366 -18.49 19.04 21.22
CA GLY A 366 -18.51 17.85 20.35
C GLY A 366 -17.93 18.12 18.95
N SER A 367 -18.60 17.61 17.92
CA SER A 367 -18.20 17.70 16.51
C SER A 367 -18.48 19.03 15.81
N VAL A 368 -19.33 19.90 16.36
CA VAL A 368 -19.80 21.12 15.69
C VAL A 368 -19.29 22.35 16.42
N CYS A 369 -18.63 23.24 15.68
CA CYS A 369 -18.19 24.54 16.17
C CYS A 369 -19.41 25.42 16.51
N PRO A 370 -19.56 25.93 17.74
CA PRO A 370 -20.68 26.81 18.07
C PRO A 370 -20.64 28.18 17.38
N GLU A 371 -19.45 28.61 16.90
CA GLU A 371 -19.23 29.93 16.33
C GLU A 371 -19.69 30.02 14.85
N ASP A 372 -19.47 28.96 14.08
CA ASP A 372 -19.75 28.93 12.64
C ASP A 372 -20.61 27.74 12.20
N GLU A 373 -21.11 26.93 13.15
CA GLU A 373 -21.99 25.78 12.95
C GLU A 373 -21.41 24.71 12.00
N LYS A 374 -20.08 24.69 11.84
CA LYS A 374 -19.38 23.75 10.95
C LYS A 374 -18.72 22.61 11.73
N ASN A 375 -18.68 21.45 11.10
CA ASN A 375 -17.86 20.33 11.49
C ASN A 375 -16.51 20.39 10.75
N LEU A 376 -15.39 20.37 11.48
CA LEU A 376 -14.05 20.45 10.90
C LEU A 376 -13.81 19.34 9.86
N ASN A 377 -14.24 18.11 10.15
CA ASN A 377 -14.12 16.93 9.29
C ASN A 377 -15.11 16.91 8.11
N ARG A 378 -15.70 18.07 7.78
CA ARG A 378 -16.52 18.29 6.57
C ARG A 378 -16.01 19.43 5.69
N VAL A 379 -15.01 20.19 6.14
CA VAL A 379 -14.58 21.43 5.46
C VAL A 379 -13.17 21.37 4.87
N PHE A 380 -12.45 20.25 4.97
CA PHE A 380 -11.14 20.09 4.32
C PHE A 380 -11.26 20.23 2.78
N PRO A 381 -10.37 21.01 2.11
CA PRO A 381 -9.09 21.56 2.60
C PRO A 381 -9.13 22.86 3.41
N GLY A 382 -10.31 23.44 3.63
CA GLY A 382 -10.47 24.72 4.27
C GLY A 382 -10.32 25.92 3.33
N ASN A 383 -10.44 27.11 3.89
CA ASN A 383 -10.34 28.39 3.20
C ASN A 383 -9.67 29.41 4.14
N PRO A 384 -8.52 30.01 3.77
CA PRO A 384 -7.79 30.95 4.63
C PRO A 384 -8.58 32.23 4.92
N GLN A 385 -9.56 32.57 4.07
CA GLN A 385 -10.46 33.72 4.25
C GLN A 385 -11.86 33.29 4.72
N GLY A 386 -12.03 32.01 5.07
CA GLY A 386 -13.31 31.46 5.49
C GLY A 386 -13.60 31.70 6.97
N THR A 387 -14.57 30.95 7.47
CA THR A 387 -14.94 30.86 8.90
C THR A 387 -13.81 30.24 9.74
N ARG A 388 -13.98 30.17 11.06
CA ARG A 388 -12.96 29.64 11.97
C ARG A 388 -12.57 28.21 11.58
N MET A 389 -13.54 27.33 11.33
CA MET A 389 -13.26 25.95 10.93
C MET A 389 -12.64 25.84 9.55
N ASP A 390 -13.01 26.73 8.62
CA ASP A 390 -12.36 26.77 7.30
C ASP A 390 -10.87 27.16 7.43
N ARG A 391 -10.55 28.13 8.29
CA ARG A 391 -9.16 28.57 8.53
C ARG A 391 -8.36 27.50 9.27
N LEU A 392 -8.96 26.83 10.26
CA LEU A 392 -8.30 25.72 10.96
C LEU A 392 -7.97 24.56 10.02
N ALA A 393 -8.93 24.15 9.17
CA ALA A 393 -8.68 23.11 8.16
C ALA A 393 -7.56 23.52 7.20
N TYR A 394 -7.57 24.78 6.72
CA TYR A 394 -6.52 25.31 5.87
C TYR A 394 -5.14 25.22 6.52
N GLU A 395 -5.02 25.65 7.77
CA GLU A 395 -3.76 25.59 8.51
C GLU A 395 -3.28 24.16 8.77
N VAL A 396 -4.19 23.23 9.09
CA VAL A 396 -3.85 21.80 9.22
C VAL A 396 -3.27 21.27 7.91
N VAL A 397 -3.89 21.58 6.77
CA VAL A 397 -3.38 21.17 5.45
C VAL A 397 -2.01 21.77 5.17
N GLN A 398 -1.87 23.09 5.32
CA GLN A 398 -0.65 23.80 4.93
C GLN A 398 0.54 23.50 5.84
N LYS A 399 0.32 23.18 7.11
CA LYS A 399 1.40 23.05 8.11
C LYS A 399 1.60 21.62 8.62
N LEU A 400 0.53 20.84 8.76
CA LEU A 400 0.63 19.48 9.31
C LEU A 400 0.67 18.44 8.20
N HIS A 401 -0.30 18.44 7.28
CA HIS A 401 -0.32 17.45 6.18
C HIS A 401 0.93 17.59 5.30
N SER A 402 1.30 18.81 4.91
CA SER A 402 2.49 19.07 4.09
C SER A 402 3.81 18.57 4.68
N ALA A 403 3.88 18.39 6.01
CA ALA A 403 5.07 17.92 6.73
C ALA A 403 5.15 16.39 6.86
N ALA A 404 4.12 15.65 6.44
CA ALA A 404 3.96 14.23 6.70
C ALA A 404 4.16 13.36 5.46
N ASP A 405 4.78 12.19 5.63
CA ASP A 405 4.79 11.11 4.64
C ASP A 405 3.63 10.12 4.87
N TYR A 406 3.17 9.98 6.12
CA TYR A 406 2.04 9.13 6.50
C TYR A 406 1.16 9.83 7.53
N TYR A 407 -0.14 9.52 7.55
CA TYR A 407 -1.09 10.15 8.45
C TYR A 407 -2.02 9.16 9.17
N ILE A 408 -2.18 9.32 10.48
CA ILE A 408 -3.10 8.54 11.32
C ILE A 408 -4.00 9.51 12.08
N ASP A 409 -5.31 9.43 11.85
CA ASP A 409 -6.30 10.26 12.53
C ASP A 409 -7.06 9.43 13.56
N LEU A 410 -7.13 9.89 14.82
CA LEU A 410 -7.74 9.13 15.93
C LEU A 410 -9.12 9.69 16.28
N HIS A 411 -10.17 8.91 16.00
CA HIS A 411 -11.59 9.26 16.20
C HIS A 411 -12.29 8.30 17.18
N SER A 412 -13.52 8.66 17.56
CA SER A 412 -14.43 7.93 18.43
C SER A 412 -15.88 8.33 18.10
N GLY A 413 -16.87 7.71 18.73
CA GLY A 413 -18.29 8.05 18.52
C GLY A 413 -18.78 9.38 19.13
N ASP A 414 -17.92 10.40 19.21
CA ASP A 414 -18.20 11.71 19.85
C ASP A 414 -18.98 11.57 21.17
N ASP A 415 -19.90 12.49 21.52
CA ASP A 415 -20.73 12.45 22.73
C ASP A 415 -22.10 11.76 22.56
N TYR A 416 -22.46 11.35 21.34
CA TYR A 416 -23.79 10.79 21.04
C TYR A 416 -23.81 9.45 20.30
N GLU A 417 -22.70 8.97 19.73
CA GLU A 417 -22.68 7.70 18.98
C GLU A 417 -22.12 6.54 19.82
N GLN A 418 -22.70 5.36 19.59
CA GLN A 418 -22.15 4.08 19.98
C GLN A 418 -21.57 3.38 18.76
N LEU A 419 -20.40 2.75 18.91
CA LEU A 419 -19.73 2.05 17.81
C LEU A 419 -19.07 0.74 18.28
N THR A 420 -18.94 -0.21 17.34
CA THR A 420 -17.94 -1.28 17.47
C THR A 420 -16.60 -0.68 17.04
N PRO A 421 -15.43 -1.09 17.55
CA PRO A 421 -14.16 -0.59 17.03
C PRO A 421 -13.95 -0.98 15.56
N TYR A 422 -13.46 -0.07 14.74
CA TYR A 422 -13.08 -0.34 13.34
C TYR A 422 -12.07 0.69 12.83
N ILE A 423 -11.58 0.51 11.61
CA ILE A 423 -10.61 1.42 10.98
C ILE A 423 -11.03 1.76 9.56
N TYR A 424 -10.97 3.04 9.18
CA TYR A 424 -11.05 3.46 7.79
C TYR A 424 -9.67 3.54 7.16
N TYR A 425 -9.59 3.20 5.88
CA TYR A 425 -8.46 3.59 5.03
C TYR A 425 -8.94 4.35 3.80
N ALA A 426 -8.10 5.26 3.31
CA ALA A 426 -8.42 6.04 2.13
C ALA A 426 -8.48 5.16 0.86
N GLY A 427 -9.59 5.24 0.13
CA GLY A 427 -9.81 4.46 -1.09
C GLY A 427 -9.98 5.30 -2.35
N CYS A 428 -9.89 6.62 -2.25
CA CYS A 428 -10.01 7.57 -3.37
C CYS A 428 -8.75 8.45 -3.45
N ALA A 429 -7.66 7.85 -3.91
CA ALA A 429 -6.34 8.46 -4.15
C ALA A 429 -5.62 7.64 -5.23
N ASP A 430 -4.37 7.99 -5.54
CA ASP A 430 -3.50 7.17 -6.41
C ASP A 430 -3.37 5.74 -5.84
N GLU A 431 -3.23 4.75 -6.72
CA GLU A 431 -3.31 3.33 -6.36
C GLU A 431 -2.27 2.93 -5.30
N ASP A 432 -1.05 3.46 -5.38
CA ASP A 432 0.02 3.25 -4.40
C ASP A 432 -0.34 3.82 -3.02
N VAL A 433 -0.98 4.99 -2.98
CA VAL A 433 -1.49 5.62 -1.75
C VAL A 433 -2.59 4.78 -1.14
N VAL A 434 -3.52 4.27 -1.96
CA VAL A 434 -4.62 3.40 -1.51
C VAL A 434 -4.08 2.09 -0.95
N GLN A 435 -3.14 1.44 -1.65
CA GLN A 435 -2.53 0.19 -1.21
C GLN A 435 -1.74 0.36 0.09
N MET A 436 -0.97 1.44 0.22
CA MET A 436 -0.25 1.73 1.45
C MET A 436 -1.20 2.05 2.61
N SER A 437 -2.27 2.81 2.36
CA SER A 437 -3.30 3.11 3.37
C SER A 437 -4.01 1.84 3.84
N ARG A 438 -4.29 0.91 2.93
CA ARG A 438 -4.83 -0.41 3.27
C ARG A 438 -3.84 -1.22 4.10
N LYS A 439 -2.56 -1.27 3.71
CA LYS A 439 -1.51 -1.96 4.47
C LYS A 439 -1.38 -1.41 5.89
N MET A 440 -1.52 -0.11 6.07
CA MET A 440 -1.59 0.52 7.39
C MET A 440 -2.81 0.02 8.17
N ALA A 441 -4.00 -0.02 7.55
CA ALA A 441 -5.21 -0.47 8.22
C ALA A 441 -5.18 -1.95 8.64
N GLU A 442 -4.56 -2.81 7.84
CA GLU A 442 -4.36 -4.24 8.14
C GLU A 442 -3.56 -4.49 9.44
N GLN A 443 -2.85 -3.49 9.97
CA GLN A 443 -2.07 -3.62 11.21
C GLN A 443 -2.87 -3.36 12.49
N ALA A 444 -4.09 -2.81 12.37
CA ALA A 444 -4.92 -2.47 13.52
C ALA A 444 -5.66 -3.71 14.06
N ASP A 445 -5.68 -3.86 15.39
CA ASP A 445 -6.38 -4.93 16.10
C ASP A 445 -7.84 -4.54 16.33
N VAL A 446 -8.60 -4.48 15.23
CA VAL A 446 -10.03 -4.18 15.17
C VAL A 446 -10.76 -5.23 14.34
N PRO A 447 -12.05 -5.50 14.62
CA PRO A 447 -12.81 -6.52 13.90
C PRO A 447 -13.09 -6.17 12.44
N TYR A 448 -13.15 -4.89 12.09
CA TYR A 448 -13.56 -4.42 10.75
C TYR A 448 -12.64 -3.33 10.22
N MET A 449 -12.40 -3.34 8.90
CA MET A 449 -11.82 -2.22 8.17
C MET A 449 -12.76 -1.78 7.04
N VAL A 450 -12.82 -0.48 6.78
CA VAL A 450 -13.73 0.11 5.80
C VAL A 450 -12.95 0.90 4.76
N LYS A 451 -13.19 0.60 3.48
CA LYS A 451 -12.66 1.41 2.37
C LYS A 451 -13.48 2.69 2.22
N SER A 452 -12.86 3.85 2.42
CA SER A 452 -13.50 5.13 2.14
C SER A 452 -13.52 5.42 0.64
N ASN A 453 -14.70 5.75 0.10
CA ASN A 453 -14.88 6.11 -1.30
C ASN A 453 -14.98 7.62 -1.53
N VAL A 454 -14.50 8.43 -0.59
CA VAL A 454 -14.58 9.89 -0.64
C VAL A 454 -13.18 10.49 -0.69
N ALA A 455 -12.95 11.44 -1.60
CA ALA A 455 -11.65 12.10 -1.79
C ALA A 455 -11.45 13.35 -0.92
N SER A 456 -12.51 13.96 -0.39
CA SER A 456 -12.46 15.26 0.28
C SER A 456 -13.49 15.39 1.41
N GLY A 457 -13.49 16.52 2.13
CA GLY A 457 -14.37 16.77 3.28
C GLY A 457 -13.78 16.27 4.59
N GLY A 458 -13.26 15.04 4.65
CA GLY A 458 -12.58 14.49 5.83
C GLY A 458 -11.06 14.68 5.82
N SER A 459 -10.44 14.83 7.00
CA SER A 459 -9.01 15.15 7.16
C SER A 459 -8.10 14.10 6.49
N TYR A 460 -8.28 12.81 6.82
CA TYR A 460 -7.45 11.74 6.26
C TYR A 460 -7.71 11.52 4.77
N ASN A 461 -8.99 11.56 4.34
CA ASN A 461 -9.35 11.45 2.93
C ASN A 461 -8.66 12.52 2.08
N TYR A 462 -8.66 13.77 2.56
CA TYR A 462 -7.99 14.86 1.84
C TYR A 462 -6.46 14.71 1.83
N ALA A 463 -5.86 14.24 2.94
CA ALA A 463 -4.42 13.95 2.97
C ALA A 463 -4.05 12.87 1.93
N ALA A 464 -4.85 11.81 1.80
CA ALA A 464 -4.64 10.78 0.78
C ALA A 464 -4.80 11.30 -0.65
N ALA A 465 -5.81 12.14 -0.91
CA ALA A 465 -5.95 12.81 -2.20
C ALA A 465 -4.75 13.73 -2.53
N CYS A 466 -3.97 14.15 -1.52
CA CYS A 466 -2.73 14.90 -1.68
C CYS A 466 -1.48 14.01 -1.82
N GLY A 467 -1.63 12.68 -1.87
CA GLY A 467 -0.53 11.73 -2.00
C GLY A 467 0.02 11.17 -0.68
N ILE A 468 -0.68 11.38 0.45
CA ILE A 468 -0.23 10.94 1.79
C ILE A 468 -1.05 9.73 2.24
N PRO A 469 -0.47 8.51 2.28
CA PRO A 469 -1.18 7.34 2.77
C PRO A 469 -1.70 7.56 4.20
N SER A 470 -2.98 7.26 4.41
CA SER A 470 -3.66 7.64 5.64
C SER A 470 -4.78 6.71 6.07
N VAL A 471 -4.97 6.63 7.38
CA VAL A 471 -6.00 5.84 8.05
C VAL A 471 -6.68 6.65 9.15
N LEU A 472 -7.91 6.26 9.48
CA LEU A 472 -8.66 6.83 10.60
C LEU A 472 -9.16 5.69 11.51
N ILE A 473 -8.80 5.73 12.79
CA ILE A 473 -9.18 4.71 13.78
C ILE A 473 -10.43 5.15 14.52
N GLU A 474 -11.45 4.30 14.58
CA GLU A 474 -12.68 4.51 15.34
C GLU A 474 -12.68 3.62 16.57
N ARG A 475 -12.43 4.20 17.75
CA ARG A 475 -12.46 3.46 19.03
C ARG A 475 -12.83 4.40 20.17
N GLY A 476 -13.79 4.01 21.00
CA GLY A 476 -14.42 4.88 22.01
C GLY A 476 -15.78 5.39 21.52
N GLN A 477 -16.61 5.85 22.46
CA GLN A 477 -18.00 6.22 22.19
C GLN A 477 -18.60 7.04 23.34
N MET A 478 -19.72 7.72 23.08
CA MET A 478 -20.58 8.37 24.09
C MET A 478 -19.84 9.33 25.04
N GLY A 479 -18.85 10.07 24.56
CA GLY A 479 -18.07 11.02 25.33
C GLY A 479 -17.30 10.35 26.48
N GLY A 480 -17.01 9.06 26.32
CA GLY A 480 -16.30 8.25 27.30
C GLY A 480 -14.88 7.93 26.84
N TRP A 481 -14.05 7.53 27.78
CA TRP A 481 -12.81 6.82 27.49
C TRP A 481 -12.54 5.78 28.59
N SER A 482 -11.86 4.70 28.21
CA SER A 482 -11.43 3.65 29.12
C SER A 482 -9.92 3.38 28.97
N PRO A 483 -9.22 2.97 30.04
CA PRO A 483 -7.82 2.56 29.94
C PRO A 483 -7.59 1.43 28.92
N GLU A 484 -8.57 0.54 28.76
CA GLU A 484 -8.53 -0.58 27.82
C GLU A 484 -8.56 -0.09 26.37
N GLU A 485 -9.51 0.78 26.01
CA GLU A 485 -9.59 1.33 24.65
C GLU A 485 -8.37 2.19 24.33
N VAL A 486 -7.90 3.01 25.28
CA VAL A 486 -6.66 3.80 25.13
C VAL A 486 -5.47 2.86 24.95
N HIS A 487 -5.37 1.77 25.70
CA HIS A 487 -4.30 0.79 25.53
C HIS A 487 -4.32 0.19 24.11
N SER A 488 -5.49 -0.22 23.63
CA SER A 488 -5.63 -0.80 22.29
C SER A 488 -5.34 0.21 21.18
N THR A 489 -5.84 1.45 21.25
CA THR A 489 -5.53 2.48 20.24
C THR A 489 -4.02 2.73 20.13
N ARG A 490 -3.30 2.78 21.26
CA ARG A 490 -1.83 2.94 21.22
C ARG A 490 -1.13 1.73 20.64
N LYS A 491 -1.63 0.54 20.92
CA LYS A 491 -1.11 -0.71 20.36
C LYS A 491 -1.28 -0.70 18.84
N ASP A 492 -2.44 -0.29 18.33
CA ASP A 492 -2.71 -0.18 16.89
C ASP A 492 -1.77 0.83 16.23
N VAL A 493 -1.68 2.05 16.78
CA VAL A 493 -0.76 3.08 16.27
C VAL A 493 0.68 2.59 16.26
N ARG A 494 1.14 1.94 17.35
CA ARG A 494 2.49 1.37 17.41
C ARG A 494 2.70 0.28 16.36
N ASN A 495 1.73 -0.61 16.16
CA ASN A 495 1.82 -1.66 15.16
C ASN A 495 1.95 -1.08 13.74
N ILE A 496 1.18 -0.02 13.44
CA ILE A 496 1.28 0.73 12.18
C ILE A 496 2.68 1.34 12.04
N LEU A 497 3.19 2.05 13.06
CA LEU A 497 4.52 2.65 13.04
C LEU A 497 5.64 1.61 12.81
N CYS A 498 5.52 0.42 13.41
CA CYS A 498 6.46 -0.68 13.19
C CYS A 498 6.37 -1.23 11.76
N ALA A 499 5.17 -1.42 11.21
CA ALA A 499 4.98 -1.91 9.84
C ALA A 499 5.49 -0.91 8.78
N LEU A 500 5.44 0.39 9.08
CA LEU A 500 6.02 1.46 8.25
C LEU A 500 7.54 1.58 8.38
N GLY A 501 8.18 0.81 9.28
CA GLY A 501 9.62 0.92 9.56
C GLY A 501 10.03 2.20 10.30
N VAL A 502 9.06 2.97 10.80
CA VAL A 502 9.30 4.23 11.52
C VAL A 502 9.66 3.98 12.98
N TYR A 503 9.22 2.86 13.56
CA TYR A 503 9.51 2.49 14.94
C TYR A 503 10.11 1.08 15.08
N ASP A 504 11.31 1.00 15.62
CA ASP A 504 12.02 -0.24 15.90
C ASP A 504 11.49 -0.93 17.17
N GLY A 505 10.61 -1.90 16.96
CA GLY A 505 10.15 -2.80 18.00
C GLY A 505 9.33 -3.96 17.45
N MET A 506 9.21 -5.00 18.25
CA MET A 506 8.29 -6.09 17.94
C MET A 506 6.85 -5.57 17.95
N ARG A 507 6.12 -5.92 16.88
CA ARG A 507 4.68 -5.75 16.76
C ARG A 507 3.99 -6.60 17.83
N SER A 508 2.92 -6.07 18.41
CA SER A 508 2.12 -6.82 19.39
C SER A 508 1.14 -7.75 18.65
N TYR A 509 0.87 -8.93 19.21
CA TYR A 509 -0.12 -9.87 18.69
C TYR A 509 -1.49 -9.21 18.53
N SER A 510 -2.15 -9.39 17.39
CA SER A 510 -3.53 -8.97 17.17
C SER A 510 -4.47 -10.14 17.43
N ASN A 511 -5.61 -9.87 18.06
CA ASN A 511 -6.69 -10.85 18.22
C ASN A 511 -7.57 -10.90 16.97
N TYR A 512 -7.61 -9.80 16.22
CA TYR A 512 -8.41 -9.65 15.01
C TYR A 512 -7.51 -9.44 13.80
N TYR A 513 -7.93 -10.03 12.68
CA TYR A 513 -7.59 -9.55 11.35
C TYR A 513 -8.82 -8.81 10.81
N PRO A 514 -8.74 -7.50 10.54
CA PRO A 514 -9.93 -6.70 10.26
C PRO A 514 -10.61 -7.18 8.98
N MET A 515 -11.89 -7.55 9.09
CA MET A 515 -12.70 -7.94 7.93
C MET A 515 -13.06 -6.71 7.12
N GLU A 516 -12.90 -6.80 5.80
CA GLU A 516 -13.20 -5.70 4.88
C GLU A 516 -14.71 -5.52 4.74
N ILE A 517 -15.19 -4.31 5.04
CA ILE A 517 -16.58 -3.88 4.92
C ILE A 517 -16.71 -2.93 3.73
N GLU A 518 -17.67 -3.24 2.86
CA GLU A 518 -18.03 -2.50 1.65
C GLU A 518 -19.47 -1.97 1.75
N ASP A 519 -19.88 -1.18 0.76
CA ASP A 519 -21.26 -0.67 0.61
C ASP A 519 -21.86 -0.04 1.89
N VAL A 520 -21.06 0.73 2.65
CA VAL A 520 -21.55 1.35 3.89
C VAL A 520 -22.74 2.26 3.61
N ARG A 521 -23.80 2.07 4.39
CA ARG A 521 -25.02 2.87 4.42
C ARG A 521 -24.97 3.79 5.62
N TYR A 522 -25.22 5.08 5.37
CA TYR A 522 -25.36 6.10 6.39
C TYR A 522 -26.81 6.54 6.40
N GLN A 523 -27.61 6.06 7.37
CA GLN A 523 -28.98 6.52 7.52
C GLN A 523 -29.02 7.72 8.46
N SER A 524 -29.54 8.83 7.94
CA SER A 524 -29.84 10.04 8.72
C SER A 524 -31.32 10.09 9.03
N ALA A 525 -31.69 10.65 10.18
CA ALA A 525 -33.09 10.77 10.56
C ALA A 525 -33.81 11.78 9.63
N SER A 526 -34.94 11.38 9.05
CA SER A 526 -35.76 12.27 8.20
C SER A 526 -36.49 13.36 8.99
N VAL A 527 -36.61 13.16 10.31
CA VAL A 527 -37.28 14.05 11.27
C VAL A 527 -36.58 14.02 12.62
N SER A 528 -36.61 15.14 13.34
CA SER A 528 -36.13 15.18 14.73
C SER A 528 -37.11 14.41 15.64
N GLY A 529 -36.57 13.63 16.58
CA GLY A 529 -37.41 12.85 17.51
C GLY A 529 -36.61 11.96 18.44
N LEU A 530 -37.30 10.98 19.04
CA LEU A 530 -36.75 10.03 19.98
C LEU A 530 -36.36 8.73 19.25
N TRP A 531 -35.07 8.44 19.14
CA TRP A 531 -34.54 7.24 18.49
C TRP A 531 -34.54 6.03 19.42
N TYR A 532 -35.14 4.93 18.95
CA TYR A 532 -35.19 3.65 19.66
C TYR A 532 -34.55 2.57 18.80
N PRO A 533 -33.24 2.30 18.97
CA PRO A 533 -32.56 1.25 18.24
C PRO A 533 -33.01 -0.13 18.71
N ALA A 534 -33.17 -1.05 17.76
CA ALA A 534 -33.42 -2.47 18.00
C ALA A 534 -32.15 -3.32 17.88
N LYS A 535 -31.07 -2.73 17.37
CA LYS A 535 -29.76 -3.35 17.16
C LYS A 535 -28.68 -2.64 17.96
N LYS A 536 -27.53 -3.30 18.09
CA LYS A 536 -26.32 -2.75 18.69
C LYS A 536 -25.19 -2.75 17.65
N PRO A 537 -24.21 -1.83 17.76
CA PRO A 537 -22.99 -1.93 16.98
C PRO A 537 -22.33 -3.31 17.15
N GLY A 538 -21.86 -3.89 16.05
CA GLY A 538 -21.35 -5.26 15.97
C GLY A 538 -22.41 -6.33 15.68
N ASP A 539 -23.71 -6.01 15.77
CA ASP A 539 -24.76 -6.98 15.41
C ASP A 539 -24.75 -7.27 13.91
N ILE A 540 -24.87 -8.54 13.55
CA ILE A 540 -25.10 -8.99 12.18
C ILE A 540 -26.57 -8.74 11.81
N ILE A 541 -26.78 -8.19 10.61
CA ILE A 541 -28.09 -7.81 10.09
C ILE A 541 -28.35 -8.44 8.72
N LYS A 542 -29.63 -8.64 8.39
CA LYS A 542 -30.09 -9.16 7.10
C LYS A 542 -30.94 -8.14 6.35
N VAL A 543 -31.05 -8.31 5.03
CA VAL A 543 -31.97 -7.52 4.20
C VAL A 543 -33.39 -7.60 4.77
N GLY A 544 -34.03 -6.44 4.92
CA GLY A 544 -35.38 -6.28 5.46
C GLY A 544 -35.46 -6.32 6.99
N GLU A 545 -34.35 -6.49 7.69
CA GLU A 545 -34.35 -6.59 9.15
C GLU A 545 -34.61 -5.22 9.80
N TYR A 546 -35.41 -5.24 10.88
CA TYR A 546 -35.75 -4.05 11.65
C TYR A 546 -34.57 -3.56 12.51
N LEU A 547 -34.14 -2.32 12.26
CA LEU A 547 -32.99 -1.70 12.91
C LEU A 547 -33.41 -0.76 14.06
N GLY A 548 -34.58 -0.14 13.97
CA GLY A 548 -35.10 0.77 14.99
C GLY A 548 -36.18 1.71 14.46
N CYS A 549 -36.60 2.67 15.28
CA CYS A 549 -37.55 3.71 14.85
C CYS A 549 -37.36 5.04 15.59
N VAL A 550 -37.77 6.12 14.94
CA VAL A 550 -37.91 7.45 15.54
C VAL A 550 -39.37 7.62 15.97
N LYS A 551 -39.60 8.14 17.18
CA LYS A 551 -40.94 8.42 17.72
C LYS A 551 -41.06 9.87 18.17
N ASP A 552 -42.30 10.35 18.23
CA ASP A 552 -42.63 11.59 18.93
C ASP A 552 -42.67 11.40 20.46
N TYR A 553 -43.03 12.46 21.17
CA TYR A 553 -43.14 12.48 22.64
C TYR A 553 -44.36 11.73 23.18
N GLU A 554 -45.29 11.31 22.32
CA GLU A 554 -46.48 10.52 22.66
C GLU A 554 -46.33 9.04 22.26
N ARG A 555 -45.14 8.66 21.76
CA ARG A 555 -44.74 7.31 21.29
C ARG A 555 -45.31 6.91 19.92
N ASN A 556 -45.87 7.84 19.15
CA ASN A 556 -46.23 7.56 17.75
C ASN A 556 -44.96 7.40 16.91
N ILE A 557 -44.92 6.41 16.04
CA ILE A 557 -43.78 6.17 15.14
C ILE A 557 -43.81 7.21 14.03
N LEU A 558 -42.71 7.95 13.89
CA LEU A 558 -42.50 8.94 12.83
C LEU A 558 -41.71 8.34 11.67
N GLU A 559 -40.74 7.49 11.97
CA GLU A 559 -39.85 6.87 10.98
C GLU A 559 -39.44 5.47 11.44
N THR A 560 -39.29 4.54 10.50
CA THR A 560 -38.79 3.18 10.75
C THR A 560 -37.56 2.92 9.90
N SER A 561 -36.51 2.41 10.53
CA SER A 561 -35.26 2.02 9.87
C SER A 561 -35.24 0.51 9.63
N LEU A 562 -34.98 0.14 8.38
CA LEU A 562 -34.82 -1.24 7.91
C LEU A 562 -33.47 -1.36 7.21
N SER A 563 -32.85 -2.53 7.30
CA SER A 563 -31.64 -2.81 6.51
C SER A 563 -31.99 -3.14 5.06
N ASP A 564 -31.24 -2.58 4.11
CA ASP A 564 -31.31 -2.89 2.68
C ASP A 564 -30.25 -3.92 2.22
N LEU A 565 -29.37 -4.37 3.13
CA LEU A 565 -28.29 -5.34 2.84
C LEU A 565 -28.08 -6.35 3.98
N ASN A 566 -27.29 -7.40 3.71
CA ASN A 566 -26.76 -8.29 4.75
C ASN A 566 -25.39 -7.77 5.19
N GLY A 567 -25.15 -7.64 6.49
CA GLY A 567 -23.96 -6.95 6.94
C GLY A 567 -23.82 -6.86 8.45
N VAL A 568 -23.11 -5.83 8.91
CA VAL A 568 -22.88 -5.52 10.32
C VAL A 568 -23.18 -4.04 10.59
N VAL A 569 -23.74 -3.75 11.77
CA VAL A 569 -23.89 -2.37 12.27
C VAL A 569 -22.53 -1.86 12.75
N LEU A 570 -22.04 -0.77 12.17
CA LEU A 570 -20.75 -0.17 12.53
C LEU A 570 -20.93 0.79 13.72
N TYR A 571 -21.89 1.70 13.60
CA TYR A 571 -22.22 2.66 14.65
C TYR A 571 -23.68 3.09 14.58
N GLN A 572 -24.18 3.69 15.66
CA GLN A 572 -25.50 4.31 15.73
C GLN A 572 -25.54 5.42 16.77
N THR A 573 -26.51 6.32 16.67
CA THR A 573 -26.82 7.27 17.73
C THR A 573 -27.27 6.52 18.98
N GLY A 574 -26.53 6.66 20.07
CA GLY A 574 -26.79 6.05 21.37
C GLY A 574 -27.54 6.97 22.33
N SER A 575 -27.53 8.28 22.09
CA SER A 575 -28.39 9.24 22.79
C SER A 575 -29.85 9.09 22.36
N LEU A 576 -30.80 9.48 23.22
CA LEU A 576 -32.23 9.34 22.90
C LEU A 576 -32.66 10.24 21.73
N GLN A 577 -32.05 11.40 21.57
CA GLN A 577 -32.39 12.37 20.54
C GLN A 577 -31.69 12.07 19.22
N VAL A 578 -32.43 12.24 18.13
CA VAL A 578 -31.91 12.45 16.77
C VAL A 578 -32.46 13.75 16.22
N ILE A 579 -31.67 14.44 15.41
CA ILE A 579 -32.08 15.65 14.71
C ILE A 579 -32.34 15.32 13.25
N LYS A 580 -33.28 16.04 12.63
CA LYS A 580 -33.52 15.96 11.19
C LYS A 580 -32.21 16.17 10.43
N ASP A 581 -31.97 15.30 9.46
CA ASP A 581 -30.78 15.21 8.62
C ASP A 581 -29.48 14.88 9.39
N GLY A 582 -29.59 14.54 10.68
CA GLY A 582 -28.48 14.08 11.52
C GLY A 582 -28.30 12.55 11.50
N PRO A 583 -27.12 12.05 11.89
CA PRO A 583 -26.82 10.62 11.89
C PRO A 583 -27.76 9.84 12.81
N MET A 584 -28.13 8.63 12.38
CA MET A 584 -29.00 7.72 13.14
C MET A 584 -28.36 6.34 13.27
N ILE A 585 -27.98 5.72 12.16
CA ILE A 585 -27.32 4.40 12.15
C ILE A 585 -26.49 4.22 10.88
N ALA A 586 -25.35 3.55 11.00
CA ALA A 586 -24.52 3.13 9.88
C ALA A 586 -24.19 1.64 9.93
N TYR A 587 -24.26 1.00 8.77
CA TYR A 587 -24.01 -0.43 8.61
C TYR A 587 -23.43 -0.72 7.22
N GLY A 588 -22.70 -1.83 7.06
CA GLY A 588 -22.05 -2.16 5.80
C GLY A 588 -22.04 -3.66 5.51
N SER A 589 -21.83 -4.02 4.24
CA SER A 589 -21.77 -5.41 3.79
C SER A 589 -20.35 -5.97 3.93
N PHE A 590 -20.23 -7.28 4.08
CA PHE A 590 -18.92 -7.93 4.00
C PHE A 590 -18.43 -7.92 2.55
N SER A 591 -17.17 -7.52 2.32
CA SER A 591 -16.55 -7.57 1.00
C SER A 591 -16.63 -8.98 0.43
N ARG A 592 -17.02 -9.09 -0.86
CA ARG A 592 -17.02 -10.35 -1.61
C ARG A 592 -15.70 -10.60 -2.34
N ARG A 593 -14.69 -9.73 -2.19
CA ARG A 593 -13.42 -9.86 -2.90
C ARG A 593 -12.78 -11.22 -2.66
N LYS A 594 -12.13 -11.76 -3.71
CA LYS A 594 -11.28 -12.94 -3.60
C LYS A 594 -10.32 -12.72 -2.44
N ASP A 595 -10.34 -13.65 -1.50
CA ASP A 595 -9.41 -13.64 -0.38
C ASP A 595 -7.97 -13.66 -0.90
N GLU A 596 -7.31 -12.50 -0.92
CA GLU A 596 -5.93 -12.35 -1.38
C GLU A 596 -4.95 -13.15 -0.51
N ARG A 597 -5.35 -13.59 0.70
CA ARG A 597 -4.55 -14.52 1.52
C ARG A 597 -4.28 -15.81 0.75
N LYS A 598 -5.25 -16.31 -0.03
CA LYS A 598 -5.05 -17.50 -0.88
C LYS A 598 -3.94 -17.29 -1.90
N LYS A 599 -3.91 -16.13 -2.56
CA LYS A 599 -2.83 -15.79 -3.49
C LYS A 599 -1.48 -15.65 -2.78
N LYS A 600 -1.42 -15.02 -1.61
CA LYS A 600 -0.19 -14.94 -0.80
C LYS A 600 0.32 -16.33 -0.39
N ILE A 601 -0.58 -17.20 0.08
CA ILE A 601 -0.28 -18.61 0.41
C ILE A 601 0.24 -19.35 -0.83
N THR A 602 -0.47 -19.27 -1.96
CA THR A 602 -0.06 -19.90 -3.22
C THR A 602 1.30 -19.40 -3.70
N ASN A 603 1.55 -18.08 -3.66
CA ASN A 603 2.82 -17.50 -4.06
C ASN A 603 3.98 -17.93 -3.14
N TYR A 604 3.75 -17.97 -1.82
CA TYR A 604 4.73 -18.46 -0.85
C TYR A 604 5.08 -19.93 -1.11
N TRP A 605 4.07 -20.79 -1.35
CA TRP A 605 4.29 -22.20 -1.64
C TRP A 605 4.88 -22.44 -3.03
N ALA A 606 4.58 -21.59 -4.02
CA ALA A 606 5.23 -21.62 -5.33
C ALA A 606 6.74 -21.38 -5.20
N LYS A 607 7.16 -20.35 -4.45
CA LYS A 607 8.58 -20.08 -4.14
C LYS A 607 9.28 -21.24 -3.44
N ARG A 608 8.56 -22.01 -2.61
CA ARG A 608 9.11 -23.12 -1.81
C ARG A 608 9.02 -24.48 -2.51
N SER A 609 8.25 -24.59 -3.59
CA SER A 609 7.83 -25.86 -4.21
C SER A 609 8.99 -26.81 -4.51
N ASP A 610 10.07 -26.33 -5.12
CA ASP A 610 11.26 -27.14 -5.45
C ASP A 610 11.94 -27.74 -4.21
N SER A 611 12.22 -26.89 -3.21
CA SER A 611 12.82 -27.33 -1.94
C SER A 611 11.93 -28.31 -1.18
N PHE A 612 10.60 -28.11 -1.28
CA PHE A 612 9.61 -28.97 -0.65
C PHE A 612 9.52 -30.33 -1.33
N MET A 613 9.62 -30.39 -2.66
CA MET A 613 9.65 -31.63 -3.43
C MET A 613 10.83 -32.51 -3.00
N GLU A 614 12.05 -31.97 -2.96
CA GLU A 614 13.24 -32.74 -2.56
C GLU A 614 13.11 -33.29 -1.13
N GLN A 615 12.55 -32.49 -0.22
CA GLN A 615 12.27 -32.95 1.14
C GLN A 615 11.23 -34.09 1.16
N ARG A 616 10.14 -34.00 0.39
CA ARG A 616 9.13 -35.08 0.29
C ARG A 616 9.73 -36.35 -0.33
N ARG A 617 10.58 -36.22 -1.36
CA ARG A 617 11.29 -37.33 -1.99
C ARG A 617 12.17 -38.05 -0.97
N ALA A 618 12.92 -37.31 -0.16
CA ALA A 618 13.76 -37.89 0.88
C ALA A 618 12.93 -38.57 1.99
N GLU A 619 11.81 -37.97 2.40
CA GLU A 619 10.91 -38.61 3.38
C GLU A 619 10.31 -39.93 2.89
N LEU A 620 9.92 -40.02 1.60
CA LEU A 620 9.36 -41.25 1.01
C LEU A 620 10.34 -42.43 1.06
N HIS A 621 11.64 -42.14 1.01
CA HIS A 621 12.72 -43.12 1.05
C HIS A 621 13.30 -43.35 2.46
N SER A 622 12.65 -42.82 3.49
CA SER A 622 13.08 -42.93 4.89
C SER A 622 12.15 -43.86 5.70
N ASP A 623 12.56 -44.21 6.93
CA ASP A 623 11.71 -44.95 7.86
C ASP A 623 10.43 -44.17 8.28
N MET A 624 10.35 -42.87 7.94
CA MET A 624 9.19 -42.01 8.16
C MET A 624 7.97 -42.47 7.36
N ALA A 625 8.17 -42.97 6.13
CA ALA A 625 7.11 -43.49 5.29
C ALA A 625 6.36 -44.64 5.97
N ASP A 626 7.09 -45.62 6.49
CA ASP A 626 6.54 -46.78 7.20
C ASP A 626 5.84 -46.37 8.50
N LYS A 627 6.39 -45.40 9.23
CA LYS A 627 5.77 -44.85 10.46
C LYS A 627 4.43 -44.20 10.16
N TRP A 628 4.37 -43.31 9.16
CA TRP A 628 3.11 -42.68 8.76
C TRP A 628 2.08 -43.69 8.28
N LEU A 629 2.50 -44.66 7.46
CA LEU A 629 1.62 -45.71 6.95
C LEU A 629 1.02 -46.55 8.08
N LYS A 630 1.83 -46.89 9.09
CA LYS A 630 1.38 -47.61 10.28
C LYS A 630 0.31 -46.82 11.05
N GLU A 631 0.54 -45.53 11.28
CA GLU A 631 -0.36 -44.69 12.07
C GLU A 631 -1.69 -44.44 11.34
N ILE A 632 -1.65 -44.07 10.05
CA ILE A 632 -2.85 -43.86 9.23
C ILE A 632 -3.62 -45.18 9.06
N GLY A 633 -2.90 -46.28 8.82
CA GLY A 633 -3.47 -47.61 8.63
C GLY A 633 -4.32 -48.11 9.80
N THR A 634 -4.12 -47.59 11.01
CA THR A 634 -4.98 -47.93 12.17
C THR A 634 -6.42 -47.45 12.03
N PHE A 635 -6.68 -46.47 11.17
CA PHE A 635 -7.99 -45.84 10.97
C PHE A 635 -8.62 -46.15 9.62
N LEU A 636 -7.88 -46.77 8.69
CA LEU A 636 -8.39 -47.10 7.36
C LEU A 636 -9.38 -48.28 7.45
N PRO A 637 -10.57 -48.16 6.83
CA PRO A 637 -11.48 -49.30 6.69
C PRO A 637 -10.88 -50.41 5.81
N ASP A 638 -11.38 -51.64 5.99
CA ASP A 638 -10.95 -52.78 5.19
C ASP A 638 -11.35 -52.63 3.70
N GLY A 639 -10.49 -53.11 2.80
CA GLY A 639 -10.75 -53.19 1.36
C GLY A 639 -10.14 -52.05 0.54
N LYS A 640 -10.53 -51.98 -0.73
CA LYS A 640 -10.07 -50.93 -1.64
C LYS A 640 -10.92 -49.67 -1.45
N LEU A 641 -10.29 -48.60 -0.97
CA LEU A 641 -10.93 -47.33 -0.63
C LEU A 641 -10.74 -46.29 -1.75
N ARG A 642 -11.69 -45.36 -1.83
CA ARG A 642 -11.53 -44.11 -2.58
C ARG A 642 -11.18 -42.99 -1.61
N ILE A 643 -9.97 -42.43 -1.76
CA ILE A 643 -9.36 -41.54 -0.78
C ILE A 643 -9.12 -40.16 -1.40
N LEU A 644 -9.48 -39.10 -0.67
CA LEU A 644 -9.10 -37.72 -1.00
C LEU A 644 -7.99 -37.26 -0.06
N ASP A 645 -6.84 -36.90 -0.61
CA ASP A 645 -5.72 -36.27 0.09
C ASP A 645 -5.79 -34.75 -0.13
N VAL A 646 -6.22 -34.02 0.90
CA VAL A 646 -6.47 -32.57 0.81
C VAL A 646 -5.24 -31.80 1.28
N GLY A 647 -4.74 -30.91 0.41
CA GLY A 647 -3.46 -30.22 0.61
C GLY A 647 -2.30 -31.19 0.41
N CYS A 648 -2.33 -31.96 -0.68
CA CYS A 648 -1.42 -33.08 -0.86
C CYS A 648 0.05 -32.64 -1.02
N GLY A 649 0.31 -31.35 -1.27
CA GLY A 649 1.64 -30.83 -1.60
C GLY A 649 2.25 -31.65 -2.75
N ALA A 650 3.49 -32.09 -2.59
CA ALA A 650 4.16 -32.98 -3.55
C ALA A 650 3.72 -34.46 -3.48
N GLY A 651 2.57 -34.78 -2.86
CA GLY A 651 1.89 -36.07 -2.99
C GLY A 651 2.31 -37.18 -2.01
N PHE A 652 2.90 -36.85 -0.86
CA PHE A 652 3.45 -37.86 0.07
C PHE A 652 2.42 -38.92 0.51
N PHE A 653 1.28 -38.50 1.08
CA PHE A 653 0.24 -39.46 1.50
C PHE A 653 -0.46 -40.11 0.31
N SER A 654 -0.74 -39.33 -0.74
CA SER A 654 -1.28 -39.83 -2.01
C SER A 654 -0.52 -41.05 -2.53
N ILE A 655 0.81 -40.95 -2.63
CA ILE A 655 1.70 -42.00 -3.13
C ILE A 655 1.69 -43.24 -2.21
N LEU A 656 1.82 -43.05 -0.89
CA LEU A 656 1.85 -44.15 0.07
C LEU A 656 0.54 -44.96 0.06
N LEU A 657 -0.60 -44.27 0.03
CA LEU A 657 -1.92 -44.90 0.03
C LEU A 657 -2.24 -45.55 -1.32
N ALA A 658 -1.78 -44.99 -2.44
CA ALA A 658 -1.90 -45.64 -3.74
C ALA A 658 -1.05 -46.91 -3.83
N LYS A 659 0.14 -46.93 -3.20
CA LYS A 659 0.98 -48.14 -3.08
C LYS A 659 0.33 -49.27 -2.27
N LEU A 660 -0.60 -48.94 -1.36
CA LEU A 660 -1.46 -49.92 -0.69
C LEU A 660 -2.62 -50.45 -1.57
N GLY A 661 -2.77 -49.95 -2.80
CA GLY A 661 -3.77 -50.39 -3.77
C GLY A 661 -5.08 -49.62 -3.72
N HIS A 662 -5.15 -48.50 -2.98
CA HIS A 662 -6.31 -47.61 -2.93
C HIS A 662 -6.42 -46.72 -4.18
N GLU A 663 -7.60 -46.19 -4.45
CA GLU A 663 -7.81 -45.14 -5.46
C GLU A 663 -7.66 -43.79 -4.78
N VAL A 664 -6.61 -43.03 -5.11
CA VAL A 664 -6.28 -41.78 -4.40
C VAL A 664 -6.31 -40.58 -5.35
N THR A 665 -7.07 -39.56 -4.94
CA THR A 665 -7.07 -38.24 -5.55
C THR A 665 -6.41 -37.26 -4.59
N GLY A 666 -5.33 -36.62 -5.01
CA GLY A 666 -4.68 -35.52 -4.27
C GLY A 666 -5.08 -34.17 -4.83
N ILE A 667 -5.41 -33.22 -3.96
CA ILE A 667 -5.69 -31.84 -4.35
C ILE A 667 -4.79 -30.85 -3.60
N ASP A 668 -4.35 -29.82 -4.31
CA ASP A 668 -3.59 -28.70 -3.75
C ASP A 668 -3.94 -27.41 -4.50
N LEU A 669 -3.92 -26.28 -3.81
CA LEU A 669 -4.23 -24.98 -4.42
C LEU A 669 -3.07 -24.48 -5.29
N THR A 670 -1.84 -24.94 -5.04
CA THR A 670 -0.62 -24.48 -5.70
C THR A 670 -0.33 -25.31 -6.95
N PRO A 671 -0.32 -24.71 -8.16
CA PRO A 671 -0.06 -25.45 -9.40
C PRO A 671 1.28 -26.21 -9.40
N ASP A 672 2.34 -25.59 -8.90
CA ASP A 672 3.68 -26.19 -8.86
C ASP A 672 3.73 -27.44 -7.97
N MET A 673 2.97 -27.46 -6.86
CA MET A 673 2.87 -28.66 -6.00
C MET A 673 2.25 -29.84 -6.74
N ILE A 674 1.26 -29.58 -7.60
CA ILE A 674 0.60 -30.60 -8.42
C ILE A 674 1.48 -31.07 -9.58
N ILE A 675 2.36 -30.21 -10.10
CA ILE A 675 3.39 -30.64 -11.06
C ILE A 675 4.34 -31.61 -10.36
N HIS A 676 4.91 -31.20 -9.22
CA HIS A 676 5.85 -32.00 -8.43
C HIS A 676 5.24 -33.32 -7.92
N SER A 677 3.96 -33.33 -7.54
CA SER A 677 3.29 -34.56 -7.09
C SER A 677 3.14 -35.59 -8.20
N ARG A 678 2.88 -35.15 -9.44
CA ARG A 678 2.82 -36.02 -10.61
C ARG A 678 4.20 -36.59 -10.96
N GLU A 679 5.25 -35.78 -10.82
CA GLU A 679 6.63 -36.22 -11.03
C GLU A 679 7.03 -37.30 -10.01
N LEU A 680 6.84 -37.04 -8.71
CA LEU A 680 7.14 -38.01 -7.66
C LEU A 680 6.30 -39.27 -7.77
N ALA A 681 5.00 -39.19 -8.06
CA ALA A 681 4.18 -40.38 -8.23
C ALA A 681 4.65 -41.26 -9.41
N LYS A 682 5.17 -40.65 -10.48
CA LYS A 682 5.78 -41.35 -11.60
C LYS A 682 7.09 -42.03 -11.19
N GLU A 683 7.95 -41.36 -10.43
CA GLU A 683 9.19 -41.94 -9.87
C GLU A 683 8.88 -43.17 -8.99
N GLU A 684 7.85 -43.07 -8.17
CA GLU A 684 7.43 -44.09 -7.20
C GLU A 684 6.58 -45.22 -7.79
N ASN A 685 6.26 -45.15 -9.09
CA ASN A 685 5.32 -46.05 -9.78
C ASN A 685 3.94 -46.15 -9.07
N ALA A 686 3.45 -45.03 -8.54
CA ALA A 686 2.15 -44.93 -7.88
C ALA A 686 1.09 -44.35 -8.83
N SER A 687 -0.07 -44.99 -8.90
CA SER A 687 -1.20 -44.50 -9.72
C SER A 687 -2.11 -43.61 -8.87
N CYS A 688 -1.92 -42.29 -8.99
CA CYS A 688 -2.72 -41.27 -8.31
C CYS A 688 -3.32 -40.28 -9.31
N THR A 689 -4.46 -39.68 -8.97
CA THR A 689 -5.01 -38.52 -9.68
C THR A 689 -4.65 -37.26 -8.92
N PHE A 690 -4.15 -36.22 -9.59
CA PHE A 690 -3.81 -34.94 -8.96
C PHE A 690 -4.45 -33.76 -9.67
N GLU A 691 -5.09 -32.88 -8.92
CA GLU A 691 -5.82 -31.72 -9.45
C GLU A 691 -5.50 -30.45 -8.66
N VAL A 692 -5.39 -29.32 -9.38
CA VAL A 692 -5.29 -28.00 -8.74
C VAL A 692 -6.68 -27.62 -8.28
N MET A 693 -6.90 -27.58 -6.96
CA MET A 693 -8.23 -27.37 -6.39
C MET A 693 -8.17 -26.76 -4.99
N ASP A 694 -9.17 -25.94 -4.68
CA ASP A 694 -9.30 -25.27 -3.39
C ASP A 694 -9.88 -26.21 -2.32
N ALA A 695 -9.15 -26.42 -1.24
CA ALA A 695 -9.59 -27.22 -0.10
C ALA A 695 -10.86 -26.70 0.57
N GLU A 696 -11.17 -25.40 0.43
CA GLU A 696 -12.40 -24.78 0.95
C GLU A 696 -13.59 -24.86 -0.03
N ASN A 697 -13.35 -25.32 -1.25
CA ASN A 697 -14.36 -25.45 -2.29
C ASN A 697 -14.03 -26.58 -3.29
N PRO A 698 -13.90 -27.83 -2.83
CA PRO A 698 -13.57 -28.95 -3.69
C PRO A 698 -14.73 -29.28 -4.64
N ASP A 699 -14.42 -29.39 -5.94
CA ASP A 699 -15.39 -29.67 -7.01
C ASP A 699 -15.63 -31.19 -7.16
N PHE A 700 -16.16 -31.79 -6.10
CA PHE A 700 -16.59 -33.19 -6.09
C PHE A 700 -18.06 -33.32 -5.66
N PRO A 701 -18.78 -34.34 -6.16
CA PRO A 701 -20.11 -34.67 -5.67
C PRO A 701 -20.13 -35.01 -4.18
N ASP A 702 -21.30 -34.85 -3.55
CA ASP A 702 -21.53 -35.26 -2.16
C ASP A 702 -21.31 -36.76 -1.98
N GLY A 703 -20.70 -37.16 -0.86
CA GLY A 703 -20.51 -38.58 -0.53
C GLY A 703 -19.66 -39.38 -1.55
N THR A 704 -18.62 -38.74 -2.10
CA THR A 704 -17.73 -39.34 -3.11
C THR A 704 -16.66 -40.25 -2.49
N PHE A 705 -16.07 -39.84 -1.37
CA PHE A 705 -14.87 -40.48 -0.80
C PHE A 705 -15.17 -41.31 0.44
N ASP A 706 -14.49 -42.44 0.59
CA ASP A 706 -14.56 -43.31 1.77
C ASP A 706 -13.70 -42.76 2.91
N VAL A 707 -12.56 -42.16 2.56
CA VAL A 707 -11.62 -41.53 3.49
C VAL A 707 -11.18 -40.18 2.97
N ILE A 708 -11.09 -39.19 3.86
CA ILE A 708 -10.40 -37.93 3.62
C ILE A 708 -9.20 -37.87 4.56
N VAL A 709 -8.05 -37.53 4.01
CA VAL A 709 -6.78 -37.42 4.73
C VAL A 709 -6.17 -36.05 4.48
N SER A 710 -5.54 -35.48 5.50
CA SER A 710 -4.77 -34.24 5.37
C SER A 710 -3.61 -34.21 6.36
N ARG A 711 -2.51 -33.55 5.97
CA ARG A 711 -1.30 -33.32 6.80
C ARG A 711 -0.87 -31.87 6.71
N ASN A 712 -0.74 -31.20 7.86
CA ASN A 712 -0.21 -29.84 7.96
C ASN A 712 -0.88 -28.82 7.01
N LEU A 713 -2.19 -28.95 6.77
CA LEU A 713 -2.91 -28.07 5.88
C LEU A 713 -3.76 -27.04 6.63
N THR A 714 -4.54 -27.47 7.63
CA THR A 714 -5.65 -26.65 8.14
C THR A 714 -5.18 -25.33 8.73
N TRP A 715 -3.97 -25.30 9.31
CA TRP A 715 -3.34 -24.09 9.82
C TRP A 715 -3.03 -23.02 8.75
N THR A 716 -2.97 -23.42 7.47
CA THR A 716 -2.74 -22.53 6.32
C THR A 716 -4.02 -22.03 5.67
N LEU A 717 -5.20 -22.56 6.05
CA LEU A 717 -6.46 -22.24 5.37
C LEU A 717 -7.09 -20.94 5.92
N PRO A 718 -7.43 -19.98 5.04
CA PRO A 718 -8.16 -18.78 5.43
C PRO A 718 -9.51 -19.02 6.11
N ASP A 719 -10.26 -20.03 5.66
CA ASP A 719 -11.53 -20.48 6.26
C ASP A 719 -11.54 -22.01 6.47
N ALA A 720 -10.80 -22.46 7.49
CA ALA A 720 -10.75 -23.86 7.85
C ALA A 720 -12.11 -24.46 8.28
N ALA A 721 -13.03 -23.63 8.78
CA ALA A 721 -14.37 -24.10 9.14
C ALA A 721 -15.18 -24.46 7.89
N ARG A 722 -15.09 -23.64 6.83
CA ARG A 722 -15.64 -23.97 5.50
C ARG A 722 -14.97 -25.18 4.89
N ALA A 723 -13.64 -25.30 4.98
CA ALA A 723 -12.94 -26.49 4.51
C ALA A 723 -13.49 -27.76 5.17
N TYR A 724 -13.57 -27.79 6.51
CA TYR A 724 -14.19 -28.94 7.20
C TYR A 724 -15.62 -29.20 6.74
N LYS A 725 -16.45 -28.17 6.55
CA LYS A 725 -17.81 -28.34 6.04
C LYS A 725 -17.82 -29.05 4.67
N GLU A 726 -16.98 -28.61 3.76
CA GLU A 726 -16.89 -29.19 2.41
C GLU A 726 -16.27 -30.60 2.42
N TRP A 727 -15.28 -30.84 3.27
CA TRP A 727 -14.70 -32.18 3.44
C TRP A 727 -15.77 -33.14 3.95
N ILE A 728 -16.52 -32.76 4.98
CA ILE A 728 -17.63 -33.58 5.46
C ILE A 728 -18.71 -33.75 4.39
N ARG A 729 -18.98 -32.77 3.54
CA ARG A 729 -19.92 -32.90 2.41
C ARG A 729 -19.49 -34.01 1.43
N VAL A 730 -18.24 -33.99 0.97
CA VAL A 730 -17.72 -34.97 0.00
C VAL A 730 -17.39 -36.33 0.62
N LEU A 731 -17.31 -36.42 1.96
CA LEU A 731 -17.14 -37.68 2.68
C LEU A 731 -18.45 -38.49 2.69
N LYS A 732 -18.36 -39.79 2.42
CA LYS A 732 -19.48 -40.73 2.53
C LYS A 732 -20.00 -40.79 3.97
N THR A 733 -21.28 -41.09 4.10
CA THR A 733 -21.90 -41.49 5.37
C THR A 733 -21.17 -42.72 5.92
N GLY A 734 -20.66 -42.66 7.15
CA GLY A 734 -19.78 -43.68 7.74
C GLY A 734 -18.32 -43.63 7.27
N GLY A 735 -17.97 -42.65 6.43
CA GLY A 735 -16.59 -42.41 6.00
C GLY A 735 -15.75 -41.79 7.10
N ILE A 736 -14.41 -41.87 6.93
CA ILE A 736 -13.42 -41.47 7.93
C ILE A 736 -12.68 -40.21 7.48
N LEU A 737 -12.58 -39.21 8.36
CA LEU A 737 -11.68 -38.07 8.24
C LEU A 737 -10.45 -38.33 9.11
N ILE A 738 -9.25 -38.19 8.55
CA ILE A 738 -7.96 -38.26 9.25
C ILE A 738 -7.23 -36.93 9.02
N ASN A 739 -7.10 -36.10 10.05
CA ASN A 739 -6.36 -34.83 9.97
C ASN A 739 -5.18 -34.85 10.94
N ALA A 740 -3.95 -34.83 10.41
CA ALA A 740 -2.72 -34.72 11.18
C ALA A 740 -2.19 -33.28 11.08
N ASP A 741 -2.28 -32.52 12.17
CA ASP A 741 -1.91 -31.10 12.17
C ASP A 741 -1.34 -30.68 13.53
N ALA A 742 -0.99 -29.41 13.68
CA ALA A 742 -0.41 -28.90 14.92
C ALA A 742 -0.96 -27.50 15.27
N ASN A 743 -0.75 -27.06 16.51
CA ASN A 743 -1.13 -25.70 16.91
C ASN A 743 -0.04 -24.68 16.53
N TYR A 744 0.25 -24.58 15.23
CA TYR A 744 1.31 -23.71 14.73
C TYR A 744 1.10 -22.23 15.07
N GLY A 745 -0.14 -21.79 15.33
CA GLY A 745 -0.47 -20.45 15.79
C GLY A 745 0.16 -20.05 17.12
N ALA A 746 0.49 -21.03 17.98
CA ALA A 746 1.05 -20.80 19.31
C ALA A 746 2.59 -20.72 19.35
N ASP A 747 3.27 -21.14 18.28
CA ASP A 747 4.75 -21.17 18.19
C ASP A 747 5.29 -20.00 17.35
N ASP A 748 6.55 -19.61 17.53
CA ASP A 748 7.25 -18.61 16.69
C ASP A 748 8.24 -19.33 15.77
N PHE A 749 8.00 -19.30 14.45
CA PHE A 749 8.85 -20.00 13.48
C PHE A 749 10.19 -19.31 13.21
N SER A 750 10.40 -18.09 13.73
CA SER A 750 11.68 -17.40 13.64
C SER A 750 12.66 -17.79 14.75
N ASP A 751 12.18 -18.48 15.79
CA ASP A 751 13.05 -19.00 16.85
C ASP A 751 13.67 -20.34 16.44
N THR A 752 14.94 -20.29 16.06
CA THR A 752 15.72 -21.46 15.58
C THR A 752 16.64 -22.05 16.65
N ALA A 753 16.58 -21.56 17.90
CA ALA A 753 17.56 -21.87 18.94
C ALA A 753 17.70 -23.38 19.27
N ASP A 754 16.62 -24.15 19.08
CA ASP A 754 16.54 -25.58 19.41
C ASP A 754 16.51 -26.52 18.17
N LEU A 755 16.73 -25.99 16.97
CA LEU A 755 16.71 -26.75 15.71
C LEU A 755 18.09 -27.32 15.34
N PRO A 756 18.16 -28.55 14.79
CA PRO A 756 19.42 -29.13 14.33
C PRO A 756 20.01 -28.36 13.14
N ALA A 757 21.34 -28.25 13.04
CA ALA A 757 22.02 -27.40 12.04
C ALA A 757 21.71 -27.71 10.56
N ASN A 758 21.19 -28.91 10.27
CA ASN A 758 20.76 -29.36 8.95
C ASN A 758 19.23 -29.30 8.74
N HIS A 759 18.50 -28.62 9.63
CA HIS A 759 17.06 -28.47 9.54
C HIS A 759 16.67 -27.59 8.34
N ALA A 760 15.54 -27.91 7.71
CA ALA A 760 14.98 -27.14 6.58
C ALA A 760 14.61 -25.67 6.88
N HIS A 761 14.81 -25.19 8.12
CA HIS A 761 14.69 -23.78 8.49
C HIS A 761 15.97 -22.99 8.16
N PHE A 762 17.14 -23.62 8.21
CA PHE A 762 18.42 -22.99 7.89
C PHE A 762 18.68 -22.86 6.38
N THR A 763 17.87 -23.50 5.54
CA THR A 763 17.90 -23.39 4.08
C THR A 763 16.94 -22.32 3.54
N VAL A 764 16.15 -21.68 4.41
CA VAL A 764 15.14 -20.67 4.06
C VAL A 764 15.61 -19.31 4.59
N GLY A 765 15.74 -18.30 3.73
CA GLY A 765 16.24 -16.98 4.13
C GLY A 765 15.31 -16.21 5.08
N ASP A 766 15.87 -15.29 5.88
CA ASP A 766 15.15 -14.50 6.90
C ASP A 766 13.88 -13.81 6.38
N ALA A 767 13.91 -13.31 5.14
CA ALA A 767 12.76 -12.67 4.50
C ALA A 767 11.58 -13.63 4.27
N MET A 768 11.86 -14.89 3.89
CA MET A 768 10.81 -15.91 3.70
C MET A 768 10.24 -16.40 5.03
N MET A 769 11.05 -16.44 6.09
CA MET A 769 10.54 -16.76 7.44
C MET A 769 9.61 -15.67 7.96
N GLN A 770 9.93 -14.39 7.70
CA GLN A 770 9.05 -13.27 8.02
C GLN A 770 7.75 -13.29 7.19
N GLU A 771 7.83 -13.61 5.90
CA GLU A 771 6.66 -13.77 5.02
C GLU A 771 5.74 -14.91 5.51
N CYS A 772 6.31 -16.04 5.93
CA CYS A 772 5.54 -17.16 6.51
C CYS A 772 4.83 -16.78 7.81
N GLU A 773 5.52 -16.09 8.72
CA GLU A 773 4.94 -15.56 9.95
C GLU A 773 3.83 -14.53 9.67
N GLU A 774 4.01 -13.67 8.66
CA GLU A 774 3.01 -12.70 8.26
C GLU A 774 1.76 -13.35 7.66
N ILE A 775 1.90 -14.38 6.82
CA ILE A 775 0.78 -15.17 6.31
C ILE A 775 0.06 -15.85 7.48
N LYS A 776 0.78 -16.53 8.36
CA LYS A 776 0.21 -17.23 9.52
C LYS A 776 -0.57 -16.29 10.43
N ARG A 777 -0.08 -15.07 10.64
CA ARG A 777 -0.76 -14.03 11.45
C ARG A 777 -2.07 -13.53 10.82
N GLN A 778 -2.25 -13.67 9.51
CA GLN A 778 -3.46 -13.25 8.79
C GLN A 778 -4.58 -14.32 8.83
N LEU A 779 -4.31 -15.51 9.38
CA LEU A 779 -5.24 -16.65 9.39
C LEU A 779 -5.96 -16.77 10.74
N PRO A 780 -7.32 -16.74 10.78
CA PRO A 780 -8.07 -16.85 12.03
C PRO A 780 -7.74 -18.09 12.85
N ILE A 781 -7.40 -19.19 12.16
CA ILE A 781 -7.10 -20.47 12.79
C ILE A 781 -5.88 -20.40 13.73
N SER A 782 -4.97 -19.45 13.51
CA SER A 782 -3.78 -19.21 14.35
C SER A 782 -4.14 -18.66 15.73
N SER A 783 -5.35 -18.10 15.92
CA SER A 783 -5.83 -17.57 17.19
C SER A 783 -6.55 -18.60 18.07
N TYR A 784 -6.85 -19.78 17.53
CA TYR A 784 -7.63 -20.80 18.24
C TYR A 784 -6.76 -21.75 19.05
N VAL A 785 -7.33 -22.32 20.12
CA VAL A 785 -6.69 -23.39 20.88
C VAL A 785 -6.94 -24.72 20.15
N ARG A 786 -5.89 -25.29 19.55
CA ARG A 786 -5.96 -26.54 18.77
C ARG A 786 -5.37 -27.72 19.56
N PRO A 787 -5.98 -28.92 19.54
CA PRO A 787 -7.09 -29.33 18.67
C PRO A 787 -8.51 -29.05 19.21
N ALA A 788 -8.67 -28.34 20.34
CA ALA A 788 -9.98 -28.15 20.97
C ALA A 788 -11.02 -27.51 20.03
N TRP A 789 -10.62 -26.48 19.29
CA TRP A 789 -11.46 -25.82 18.30
C TRP A 789 -11.87 -26.73 17.13
N ASP A 790 -10.98 -27.64 16.69
CA ASP A 790 -11.31 -28.57 15.59
C ASP A 790 -12.47 -29.48 15.98
N LEU A 791 -12.41 -30.02 17.19
CA LEU A 791 -13.38 -30.98 17.69
C LEU A 791 -14.74 -30.34 17.85
N GLU A 792 -14.77 -29.12 18.38
CA GLU A 792 -16.01 -28.35 18.49
C GLU A 792 -16.62 -28.08 17.10
N THR A 793 -15.78 -27.67 16.14
CA THR A 793 -16.21 -27.35 14.77
C THR A 793 -16.71 -28.59 14.03
N LEU A 794 -15.92 -29.66 14.01
CA LEU A 794 -16.32 -30.95 13.42
C LEU A 794 -17.56 -31.54 14.10
N GLY A 795 -17.69 -31.34 15.43
CA GLY A 795 -18.85 -31.73 16.22
C GLY A 795 -20.14 -31.09 15.71
N LYS A 796 -20.10 -29.77 15.49
CA LYS A 796 -21.22 -29.00 14.92
C LYS A 796 -21.55 -29.42 13.47
N LEU A 797 -20.57 -29.96 12.75
CA LEU A 797 -20.70 -30.42 11.35
C LEU A 797 -21.15 -31.89 11.23
N GLY A 798 -21.48 -32.55 12.33
CA GLY A 798 -22.08 -33.89 12.32
C GLY A 798 -21.10 -35.05 12.39
N ILE A 799 -19.83 -34.80 12.74
CA ILE A 799 -18.93 -35.84 13.26
C ILE A 799 -19.21 -35.97 14.75
N ASN A 800 -19.57 -37.14 15.24
CA ASN A 800 -19.86 -37.36 16.67
C ASN A 800 -19.01 -38.46 17.30
N ARG A 801 -18.28 -39.22 16.50
CA ARG A 801 -17.31 -40.22 16.96
C ARG A 801 -15.92 -39.75 16.57
N PHE A 802 -15.14 -39.38 17.59
CA PHE A 802 -13.78 -38.89 17.44
C PHE A 802 -12.78 -39.80 18.14
N SER A 803 -11.59 -39.88 17.56
CA SER A 803 -10.35 -40.29 18.24
C SER A 803 -9.34 -39.16 18.07
N ILE A 804 -8.60 -38.86 19.14
CA ILE A 804 -7.58 -37.80 19.15
C ILE A 804 -6.31 -38.39 19.72
N ASP A 805 -5.21 -38.17 19.03
CA ASP A 805 -3.88 -38.57 19.47
C ASP A 805 -2.96 -37.36 19.56
N LEU A 806 -2.62 -36.94 20.78
CA LEU A 806 -1.67 -35.86 21.06
C LEU A 806 -0.21 -36.35 21.11
N GLY A 807 0.03 -37.65 21.04
CA GLY A 807 1.34 -38.29 21.13
C GLY A 807 1.97 -38.62 19.78
N ILE A 808 1.28 -38.38 18.66
CA ILE A 808 1.71 -38.76 17.31
C ILE A 808 3.11 -38.21 16.96
N SER A 809 3.43 -36.97 17.36
CA SER A 809 4.75 -36.38 17.12
C SER A 809 5.91 -37.24 17.64
N SER A 810 5.77 -37.82 18.83
CA SER A 810 6.83 -38.63 19.44
C SER A 810 7.06 -39.97 18.72
N ARG A 811 6.06 -40.46 17.99
CA ARG A 811 6.12 -41.72 17.24
C ARG A 811 6.62 -41.54 15.82
N ILE A 812 6.29 -40.40 15.21
CA ILE A 812 6.77 -40.01 13.88
C ILE A 812 8.22 -39.50 13.98
N TYR A 813 8.46 -38.46 14.79
CA TYR A 813 9.75 -37.79 14.90
C TYR A 813 10.61 -38.37 16.03
N THR A 814 11.10 -39.59 15.83
CA THR A 814 11.93 -40.30 16.81
C THR A 814 13.36 -39.75 16.94
N LYS A 815 13.80 -38.92 16.00
CA LYS A 815 15.12 -38.29 15.94
C LYS A 815 14.94 -36.81 15.56
N LYS A 816 15.84 -35.95 16.07
CA LYS A 816 15.95 -34.55 15.64
C LYS A 816 16.83 -34.47 14.39
N ASP A 817 16.30 -34.91 13.25
CA ASP A 817 16.96 -34.86 11.94
C ASP A 817 16.37 -33.76 11.05
N GLU A 818 16.68 -33.77 9.75
CA GLU A 818 16.24 -32.76 8.79
C GLU A 818 14.69 -32.70 8.60
N PHE A 819 13.97 -33.74 9.03
CA PHE A 819 12.51 -33.84 8.95
C PHE A 819 11.80 -33.51 10.26
N TYR A 820 12.54 -33.20 11.32
CA TYR A 820 11.99 -32.96 12.65
C TYR A 820 10.94 -31.83 12.62
N ASN A 821 9.84 -32.00 13.34
CA ASN A 821 8.89 -30.92 13.57
C ASN A 821 8.96 -30.51 15.05
N PRO A 822 9.37 -29.27 15.37
CA PRO A 822 9.46 -28.81 16.75
C PRO A 822 8.08 -28.65 17.40
N THR A 823 7.03 -28.36 16.61
CA THR A 823 5.67 -28.18 17.11
C THR A 823 5.01 -29.54 17.35
N PRO A 824 4.48 -29.82 18.56
CA PRO A 824 3.73 -31.04 18.83
C PRO A 824 2.49 -31.17 17.93
N MET A 825 2.51 -32.17 17.06
CA MET A 825 1.39 -32.56 16.21
C MET A 825 0.36 -33.35 17.01
N PHE A 826 -0.89 -33.18 16.61
CA PHE A 826 -2.02 -34.01 16.97
C PHE A 826 -2.56 -34.72 15.73
N LEU A 827 -3.26 -35.83 15.94
CA LEU A 827 -4.02 -36.52 14.91
C LEU A 827 -5.48 -36.62 15.34
N ILE A 828 -6.38 -36.12 14.50
CA ILE A 828 -7.83 -36.24 14.67
C ILE A 828 -8.34 -37.28 13.68
N CYS A 829 -9.08 -38.26 14.19
CA CYS A 829 -9.84 -39.19 13.38
C CYS A 829 -11.33 -39.03 13.71
N GLY A 830 -12.18 -38.86 12.69
CA GLY A 830 -13.62 -38.64 12.84
C GLY A 830 -14.45 -39.47 11.87
N GLU A 831 -15.54 -40.08 12.35
CA GLU A 831 -16.49 -40.83 11.52
C GLU A 831 -17.75 -39.99 11.23
N LYS A 832 -18.14 -39.85 9.95
CA LYS A 832 -19.37 -39.15 9.56
C LYS A 832 -20.60 -39.97 9.90
N ASN A 833 -21.57 -39.34 10.57
CA ASN A 833 -22.80 -39.99 11.01
C ASN A 833 -23.55 -40.74 9.91
N LYS A 834 -24.11 -41.91 10.26
CA LYS A 834 -25.24 -42.51 9.55
C LYS A 834 -26.50 -41.77 9.98
N CYS A 835 -27.18 -41.10 9.04
CA CYS A 835 -28.53 -40.60 9.34
C CYS A 835 -29.36 -41.78 9.84
N ASN A 836 -29.78 -41.73 11.11
CA ASN A 836 -30.87 -42.57 11.58
C ASN A 836 -32.12 -42.06 10.84
N ASN A 837 -32.63 -42.88 9.90
CA ASN A 837 -33.96 -42.68 9.34
C ASN A 837 -35.03 -42.74 10.43
#